data_AF-A0A485KII8-F1
#
_entry.id   AF-A0A485KII8-F1
#
_cell.length_a   1.000
_cell.length_b   1.000
_cell.length_c   1.000
_cell.angle_alpha   90.00
_cell.angle_beta   90.00
_cell.angle_gamma   90.00
#
_symmetry.space_group_name_H-M   'P 1'
#
loop_
_entity.id
_entity.type
_entity.pdbx_description
1 polymer ?
#
loop_
_entity_poly.entity_id
_entity_poly.type
_entity_poly.pdbx_seq_one_letter_code
_entity_poly.pdbx_strand_id
1 'polypeptide(L)'
;MWKPVRRGAHYLDEFEPKLPDEQWPKVDVFICHYSEPAEETIDTLAACMNLQYPPHLLQIYILDDGYCKTKWAKGNPVPTIELNKDILENAGDLRQEIAQFMYDRVCDPNEDMEVYAWRKLHSSANLPTASRPRVVNRADCAAGSFRDDYRYSGLPHVTFIGRVKPATHYSKAGNINNACFNEGANGRYVIILDNDMQPHPKFILATLPFFFDSDDRDSKNKFACCTPGCQNVARMCCSSCKLAGVPEDQISYCSKQCFESAMHTASALHRRQANGTVSDTSTNKKDLRCVSCNSKVDSNGVCKQCRKAHHAEDLDQVADLKHYSDEVRDNAVAFVQTPQYFRDCVQFQIGDPLGHRNATFYDAIQTGQDGYDCATFAGTNAIFRREALDSIGGIQYGSLTEDRYTGQQLCAMGWKALYFRKDFEGEASERIRLAEGLIPENVASSLAQRKRWAKGNFQIMLMNKKKNHFDPEWKKPVVNTPANKLANGFMRKIFYINSTIYPLHSINTIFFYYMTLYFLYTGYAPIYTAGLRLLYAVVPKLLIQGMLSALSNRSVENNDVVRSQEAYFVYAFTHTAAVFEALWWKIAGKEPKRSVKGSSSRGSLSELPNVVVFFGLVIGCIWALIRFFSSYNSLQTSHGASMLAAALMVGLFIATKLGPSVRMSIQEYFGWSYQSLMDQGNLIGQSMIAFGLIFITLWVYVEKPTSNPY
;
A
#
# COMPACT_ATOMS: atom_id res chain seq x y z
N MET A 1 9.03 -6.30 10.88
CA MET A 1 10.11 -5.44 11.41
C MET A 1 11.48 -6.14 11.51
N TRP A 2 11.59 -7.47 11.50
CA TRP A 2 12.88 -8.16 11.70
C TRP A 2 13.87 -8.13 10.53
N LYS A 3 13.44 -7.82 9.31
CA LYS A 3 14.32 -7.67 8.14
C LYS A 3 13.91 -6.44 7.35
N PRO A 4 14.13 -5.22 7.86
CA PRO A 4 13.80 -4.01 7.12
C PRO A 4 14.74 -3.91 5.91
N VAL A 5 14.16 -3.83 4.71
CA VAL A 5 14.92 -3.61 3.47
C VAL A 5 14.75 -2.17 3.03
N ARG A 6 15.83 -1.61 2.49
CA ARG A 6 15.86 -0.33 1.77
C ARG A 6 16.28 -0.64 0.35
N ARG A 7 15.66 -0.01 -0.63
CA ARG A 7 15.73 -0.42 -2.03
C ARG A 7 16.16 0.76 -2.87
N GLY A 8 17.46 0.85 -3.15
CA GLY A 8 18.04 1.97 -3.90
C GLY A 8 17.25 2.37 -5.14
N ALA A 9 16.94 3.66 -5.21
CA ALA A 9 16.34 4.32 -6.35
C ALA A 9 17.35 4.49 -7.49
N HIS A 10 17.04 3.89 -8.64
CA HIS A 10 17.57 4.33 -9.94
C HIS A 10 16.37 4.78 -10.74
N TYR A 11 16.47 5.90 -11.45
CA TYR A 11 15.40 6.26 -12.38
C TYR A 11 15.55 5.46 -13.68
N LEU A 12 14.44 5.20 -14.37
CA LEU A 12 14.45 4.41 -15.60
C LEU A 12 15.30 5.04 -16.71
N ASP A 13 15.32 6.36 -16.78
CA ASP A 13 16.11 7.16 -17.73
C ASP A 13 17.61 7.22 -17.39
N GLU A 14 18.00 6.75 -16.21
CA GLU A 14 19.37 6.61 -15.74
C GLU A 14 19.92 5.19 -15.93
N PHE A 15 19.21 4.31 -16.64
CA PHE A 15 19.72 2.98 -16.96
C PHE A 15 21.00 3.08 -17.81
N GLU A 16 22.00 2.27 -17.48
CA GLU A 16 23.27 2.17 -18.19
C GLU A 16 23.53 0.70 -18.58
N PRO A 17 23.41 0.34 -19.87
CA PRO A 17 23.09 1.20 -21.02
C PRO A 17 21.63 1.70 -21.00
N LYS A 18 21.32 2.81 -21.68
CA LYS A 18 19.95 3.32 -21.74
C LYS A 18 19.00 2.31 -22.39
N LEU A 19 17.79 2.21 -21.84
CA LEU A 19 16.74 1.39 -22.43
C LEU A 19 16.31 1.98 -23.79
N PRO A 20 16.40 1.23 -24.91
CA PRO A 20 15.95 1.70 -26.21
C PRO A 20 14.48 2.13 -26.19
N ASP A 21 14.13 3.16 -26.96
CA ASP A 21 12.77 3.73 -26.97
C ASP A 21 11.68 2.67 -27.24
N GLU A 22 11.95 1.67 -28.09
CA GLU A 22 10.96 0.60 -28.38
C GLU A 22 10.71 -0.35 -27.20
N GLN A 23 11.60 -0.37 -26.20
CA GLN A 23 11.48 -1.22 -25.02
C GLN A 23 10.74 -0.53 -23.86
N TRP A 24 10.42 0.76 -23.98
CA TRP A 24 9.64 1.47 -22.98
C TRP A 24 8.21 0.91 -22.94
N PRO A 25 7.73 0.42 -21.78
CA PRO A 25 6.44 -0.24 -21.71
C PRO A 25 5.28 0.78 -21.71
N LYS A 26 4.13 0.41 -22.27
CA LYS A 26 2.89 1.18 -22.07
C LYS A 26 2.46 1.11 -20.60
N VAL A 27 2.08 2.24 -20.02
CA VAL A 27 1.59 2.38 -18.64
C VAL A 27 0.17 2.95 -18.65
N ASP A 28 -0.76 2.25 -18.00
CA ASP A 28 -2.10 2.75 -17.74
C ASP A 28 -2.17 3.33 -16.31
N VAL A 29 -2.80 4.49 -16.14
CA VAL A 29 -3.04 5.12 -14.83
C VAL A 29 -4.52 5.10 -14.53
N PHE A 30 -4.94 4.55 -13.40
CA PHE A 30 -6.34 4.48 -12.98
C PHE A 30 -6.59 5.45 -11.83
N ILE A 31 -7.48 6.41 -12.06
CA ILE A 31 -8.02 7.33 -11.04
C ILE A 31 -9.41 6.83 -10.67
N CYS A 32 -9.61 6.41 -9.42
CA CYS A 32 -10.88 5.84 -8.97
C CYS A 32 -11.76 6.90 -8.31
N HIS A 33 -12.93 7.18 -8.88
CA HIS A 33 -13.88 8.18 -8.41
C HIS A 33 -15.25 7.58 -8.08
N TYR A 34 -15.96 8.16 -7.10
CA TYR A 34 -17.34 7.84 -6.76
C TYR A 34 -18.18 9.07 -6.41
N SER A 35 -17.73 9.92 -5.50
CA SER A 35 -18.52 11.06 -5.00
C SER A 35 -17.67 12.22 -4.51
N GLU A 36 -16.37 12.17 -4.80
CA GLU A 36 -15.42 13.21 -4.52
C GLU A 36 -15.71 14.42 -5.41
N PRO A 37 -15.45 15.66 -4.94
CA PRO A 37 -15.59 16.86 -5.75
C PRO A 37 -14.82 16.72 -7.08
N ALA A 38 -15.45 17.12 -8.18
CA ALA A 38 -14.88 17.00 -9.52
C ALA A 38 -13.57 17.79 -9.64
N GLU A 39 -13.47 18.94 -8.98
CA GLU A 39 -12.25 19.74 -8.91
C GLU A 39 -11.05 18.95 -8.36
N GLU A 40 -11.25 18.16 -7.29
CA GLU A 40 -10.18 17.30 -6.74
C GLU A 40 -9.72 16.25 -7.75
N THR A 41 -10.65 15.71 -8.54
CA THR A 41 -10.33 14.77 -9.62
C THR A 41 -9.55 15.44 -10.74
N ILE A 42 -9.90 16.68 -11.09
CA ILE A 42 -9.22 17.47 -12.11
C ILE A 42 -7.79 17.81 -11.67
N ASP A 43 -7.56 18.15 -10.41
CA ASP A 43 -6.23 18.36 -9.86
C ASP A 43 -5.37 17.09 -9.98
N THR A 44 -5.93 15.93 -9.63
CA THR A 44 -5.23 14.65 -9.77
C THR A 44 -4.99 14.27 -11.23
N LEU A 45 -5.94 14.54 -12.12
CA LEU A 45 -5.75 14.39 -13.57
C LEU A 45 -4.63 15.30 -14.07
N ALA A 46 -4.58 16.56 -13.64
CA ALA A 46 -3.51 17.49 -14.01
C ALA A 46 -2.13 17.01 -13.55
N ALA A 47 -2.04 16.46 -12.33
CA ALA A 47 -0.80 15.83 -11.84
C ALA A 47 -0.41 14.60 -12.68
N CYS A 48 -1.37 13.76 -13.09
CA CYS A 48 -1.13 12.63 -13.97
C CYS A 48 -0.68 13.04 -15.38
N MET A 49 -1.22 14.13 -15.92
CA MET A 49 -0.81 14.69 -17.22
C MET A 49 0.63 15.20 -17.21
N ASN A 50 1.17 15.53 -16.03
CA ASN A 50 2.54 16.01 -15.83
C ASN A 50 3.54 14.89 -15.49
N LEU A 51 3.14 13.62 -15.55
CA LEU A 51 4.06 12.50 -15.37
C LEU A 51 5.17 12.54 -16.44
N GLN A 52 6.42 12.41 -16.00
CA GLN A 52 7.59 12.37 -16.88
C GLN A 52 7.65 11.00 -17.55
N TYR A 53 6.90 10.85 -18.64
CA TYR A 53 6.83 9.63 -19.44
C TYR A 53 6.42 9.95 -20.88
N PRO A 54 6.80 9.16 -21.89
CA PRO A 54 6.38 9.39 -23.27
C PRO A 54 4.85 9.42 -23.40
N PRO A 55 4.24 10.52 -23.92
CA PRO A 55 2.78 10.68 -23.93
C PRO A 55 2.03 9.57 -24.67
N HIS A 56 2.60 9.05 -25.75
CA HIS A 56 2.01 7.98 -26.55
C HIS A 56 2.02 6.61 -25.85
N LEU A 57 2.80 6.45 -24.78
CA LEU A 57 2.87 5.24 -23.95
C LEU A 57 2.07 5.40 -22.64
N LEU A 58 1.47 6.56 -22.39
CA LEU A 58 0.72 6.86 -21.18
C LEU A 58 -0.77 6.98 -21.48
N GLN A 59 -1.59 6.20 -20.78
CA GLN A 59 -3.03 6.30 -20.85
C GLN A 59 -3.66 6.44 -19.47
N ILE A 60 -4.40 7.51 -19.26
CA ILE A 60 -5.04 7.86 -17.99
C ILE A 60 -6.52 7.52 -18.08
N TYR A 61 -7.00 6.64 -17.21
CA TYR A 61 -8.40 6.26 -17.09
C TYR A 61 -9.00 6.87 -15.82
N ILE A 62 -10.06 7.65 -15.99
CA ILE A 62 -10.91 8.08 -14.89
C ILE A 62 -12.05 7.09 -14.77
N LEU A 63 -12.05 6.33 -13.68
CA LEU A 63 -13.00 5.27 -13.40
C LEU A 63 -14.06 5.80 -12.46
N ASP A 64 -15.19 6.23 -13.00
CA ASP A 64 -16.28 6.84 -12.25
C ASP A 64 -17.37 5.81 -11.91
N ASP A 65 -17.59 5.64 -10.60
CA ASP A 65 -18.60 4.77 -10.02
C ASP A 65 -19.84 5.52 -9.51
N GLY A 66 -19.85 6.84 -9.64
CA GLY A 66 -20.86 7.77 -9.13
C GLY A 66 -21.88 8.25 -10.16
N TYR A 67 -21.47 8.34 -11.43
CA TYR A 67 -22.13 9.05 -12.52
C TYR A 67 -23.56 8.56 -12.79
N CYS A 68 -23.80 7.24 -12.70
CA CYS A 68 -25.12 6.66 -12.90
C CYS A 68 -25.56 5.74 -11.76
N LYS A 69 -26.88 5.71 -11.53
CA LYS A 69 -27.57 4.74 -10.66
C LYS A 69 -28.17 3.64 -11.53
N THR A 70 -28.01 2.39 -11.09
CA THR A 70 -28.59 1.22 -11.74
C THR A 70 -29.63 0.57 -10.85
N LYS A 71 -30.86 0.41 -11.36
CA LYS A 71 -31.95 -0.30 -10.65
C LYS A 71 -32.24 -1.61 -11.37
N TRP A 72 -32.11 -2.72 -10.65
CA TRP A 72 -32.41 -4.06 -11.16
C TRP A 72 -33.77 -4.52 -10.66
N ALA A 73 -34.73 -4.68 -11.57
CA ALA A 73 -36.05 -5.22 -11.27
C ALA A 73 -36.03 -6.75 -11.42
N LYS A 74 -36.72 -7.46 -10.53
CA LYS A 74 -36.80 -8.93 -10.58
C LYS A 74 -37.48 -9.38 -11.88
N GLY A 75 -36.79 -10.21 -12.67
CA GLY A 75 -37.30 -10.73 -13.94
C GLY A 75 -36.90 -9.92 -15.18
N ASN A 76 -36.34 -8.71 -15.01
CA ASN A 76 -35.82 -7.93 -16.14
C ASN A 76 -34.35 -8.29 -16.42
N PRO A 77 -33.98 -8.55 -17.68
CA PRO A 77 -32.62 -8.90 -18.06
C PRO A 77 -31.68 -7.69 -18.12
N VAL A 78 -32.22 -6.47 -18.08
CA VAL A 78 -31.47 -5.21 -18.15
C VAL A 78 -31.84 -4.27 -17.00
N PRO A 79 -30.88 -3.47 -16.50
CA PRO A 79 -31.15 -2.47 -15.47
C PRO A 79 -31.81 -1.22 -16.05
N THR A 80 -32.60 -0.53 -15.23
CA THR A 80 -32.92 0.88 -15.48
C THR A 80 -31.72 1.73 -15.08
N ILE A 81 -31.26 2.58 -16.00
CA ILE A 81 -30.07 3.42 -15.83
C ILE A 81 -30.53 4.88 -15.76
N GLU A 82 -30.16 5.56 -14.68
CA GLU A 82 -30.48 6.97 -14.45
C GLU A 82 -29.20 7.72 -14.07
N LEU A 83 -29.07 8.99 -14.46
CA LEU A 83 -27.98 9.84 -13.98
C LEU A 83 -28.14 10.10 -12.48
N ASN A 84 -27.02 10.15 -11.77
CA ASN A 84 -27.01 10.37 -10.34
C ASN A 84 -27.04 11.87 -10.01
N LYS A 85 -28.22 12.48 -10.10
CA LYS A 85 -28.42 13.91 -9.85
C LYS A 85 -27.84 14.37 -8.51
N ASP A 86 -28.03 13.57 -7.44
CA ASP A 86 -27.50 13.90 -6.12
C ASP A 86 -25.96 14.06 -6.13
N ILE A 87 -25.23 13.21 -6.85
CA ILE A 87 -23.77 13.32 -6.93
C ILE A 87 -23.38 14.45 -7.86
N LEU A 88 -24.02 14.58 -9.03
CA LEU A 88 -23.72 15.63 -9.99
C LEU A 88 -23.93 17.04 -9.39
N GLU A 89 -24.94 17.22 -8.53
CA GLU A 89 -25.22 18.49 -7.86
C GLU A 89 -24.25 18.79 -6.71
N ASN A 90 -23.84 17.78 -5.93
CA ASN A 90 -23.00 17.99 -4.74
C ASN A 90 -21.49 17.95 -5.05
N ALA A 91 -21.09 17.10 -5.99
CA ALA A 91 -19.69 16.86 -6.35
C ALA A 91 -19.32 17.54 -7.69
N GLY A 92 -20.29 17.98 -8.49
CA GLY A 92 -20.05 18.49 -9.85
C GLY A 92 -20.15 17.40 -10.92
N ASP A 93 -20.38 17.80 -12.17
CA ASP A 93 -20.39 16.89 -13.32
C ASP A 93 -18.95 16.63 -13.78
N LEU A 94 -18.30 15.65 -13.15
CA LEU A 94 -16.93 15.25 -13.48
C LEU A 94 -16.72 14.97 -14.97
N ARG A 95 -17.72 14.37 -15.64
CA ARG A 95 -17.62 14.07 -17.07
C ARG A 95 -17.59 15.35 -17.90
N GLN A 96 -18.30 16.40 -17.47
CA GLN A 96 -18.25 17.71 -18.11
C GLN A 96 -16.94 18.45 -17.78
N GLU A 97 -16.47 18.39 -16.54
CA GLU A 97 -15.21 19.03 -16.11
C GLU A 97 -14.00 18.46 -16.86
N ILE A 98 -13.93 17.13 -17.06
CA ILE A 98 -12.87 16.51 -17.86
C ILE A 98 -12.92 16.99 -19.31
N ALA A 99 -14.13 17.12 -19.86
CA ALA A 99 -14.29 17.63 -21.22
C ALA A 99 -13.82 19.08 -21.34
N GLN A 100 -14.14 19.93 -20.37
CA GLN A 100 -13.64 21.31 -20.29
C GLN A 100 -12.11 21.33 -20.19
N PHE A 101 -11.55 20.55 -19.27
CA PHE A 101 -10.11 20.45 -19.05
C PHE A 101 -9.33 20.04 -20.30
N MET A 102 -9.89 19.13 -21.11
CA MET A 102 -9.30 18.70 -22.38
C MET A 102 -9.57 19.70 -23.52
N TYR A 103 -10.76 20.30 -23.57
CA TYR A 103 -11.10 21.33 -24.55
C TYR A 103 -10.12 22.51 -24.48
N ASP A 104 -9.88 23.02 -23.28
CA ASP A 104 -8.98 24.17 -23.04
C ASP A 104 -7.52 23.91 -23.47
N ARG A 105 -7.13 22.64 -23.63
CA ARG A 105 -5.77 22.24 -24.03
C ARG A 105 -5.61 22.00 -25.51
N VAL A 106 -6.71 21.72 -26.20
CA VAL A 106 -6.69 21.16 -27.56
C VAL A 106 -7.36 22.09 -28.56
N CYS A 107 -8.47 22.70 -28.19
CA CYS A 107 -9.22 23.58 -29.07
C CYS A 107 -8.59 24.96 -29.13
N ASP A 108 -8.62 25.57 -30.32
CA ASP A 108 -8.19 26.95 -30.51
C ASP A 108 -9.19 27.88 -29.79
N PRO A 109 -8.74 28.86 -28.99
CA PRO A 109 -9.61 29.85 -28.37
C PRO A 109 -10.52 30.61 -29.34
N ASN A 110 -10.21 30.61 -30.64
CA ASN A 110 -11.00 31.27 -31.68
C ASN A 110 -12.08 30.38 -32.32
N GLU A 111 -12.21 29.11 -31.94
CA GLU A 111 -13.28 28.23 -32.41
C GLU A 111 -14.56 28.40 -31.56
N ASP A 112 -15.66 28.82 -32.21
CA ASP A 112 -16.99 28.97 -31.60
C ASP A 112 -17.73 27.62 -31.46
N MET A 113 -17.14 26.66 -30.76
CA MET A 113 -17.79 25.38 -30.46
C MET A 113 -18.09 25.23 -28.96
N GLU A 114 -19.34 24.96 -28.61
CA GLU A 114 -19.68 24.65 -27.22
C GLU A 114 -19.04 23.34 -26.78
N VAL A 115 -18.42 23.33 -25.59
CA VAL A 115 -17.73 22.17 -25.01
C VAL A 115 -18.61 20.92 -24.94
N TYR A 116 -19.90 21.09 -24.68
CA TYR A 116 -20.85 19.98 -24.68
C TYR A 116 -21.02 19.33 -26.06
N ALA A 117 -21.04 20.11 -27.13
CA ALA A 117 -21.09 19.62 -28.50
C ALA A 117 -19.79 18.93 -28.89
N TRP A 118 -18.64 19.52 -28.53
CA TRP A 118 -17.32 18.93 -28.73
C TRP A 118 -17.15 17.58 -27.99
N ARG A 119 -17.63 17.49 -26.75
CA ARG A 119 -17.61 16.24 -25.97
C ARG A 119 -18.33 15.11 -26.69
N LYS A 120 -19.48 15.38 -27.32
CA LYS A 120 -20.27 14.35 -28.04
C LYS A 120 -19.49 13.66 -29.16
N LEU A 121 -18.49 14.33 -29.75
CA LEU A 121 -17.61 13.74 -30.77
C LEU A 121 -16.71 12.64 -30.19
N HIS A 122 -16.45 12.69 -28.88
CA HIS A 122 -15.61 11.76 -28.12
C HIS A 122 -16.40 10.72 -27.32
N SER A 123 -17.71 10.94 -27.19
CA SER A 123 -18.58 10.12 -26.35
C SER A 123 -19.07 8.86 -27.06
N SER A 124 -19.03 7.75 -26.34
CA SER A 124 -19.67 6.48 -26.69
C SER A 124 -20.39 5.91 -25.47
N ALA A 125 -21.39 5.05 -25.73
CA ALA A 125 -22.12 4.36 -24.67
C ALA A 125 -22.39 2.92 -25.09
N ASN A 126 -21.93 1.97 -24.28
CA ASN A 126 -22.17 0.55 -24.48
C ASN A 126 -23.17 0.07 -23.42
N LEU A 127 -24.46 0.28 -23.69
CA LEU A 127 -25.54 0.01 -22.75
C LEU A 127 -26.28 -1.29 -23.11
N PRO A 128 -26.68 -2.10 -22.11
CA PRO A 128 -27.44 -3.31 -22.35
C PRO A 128 -28.86 -3.01 -22.81
N THR A 129 -29.35 -3.77 -23.79
CA THR A 129 -30.73 -3.67 -24.30
C THR A 129 -31.47 -4.99 -24.13
N ALA A 130 -32.79 -4.99 -24.25
CA ALA A 130 -33.58 -6.23 -24.13
C ALA A 130 -33.17 -7.30 -25.16
N SER A 131 -32.71 -6.89 -26.35
CA SER A 131 -32.19 -7.79 -27.39
C SER A 131 -30.73 -8.21 -27.16
N ARG A 132 -29.93 -7.40 -26.46
CA ARG A 132 -28.52 -7.69 -26.12
C ARG A 132 -28.27 -7.33 -24.64
N PRO A 133 -28.68 -8.19 -23.70
CA PRO A 133 -28.56 -7.90 -22.27
C PRO A 133 -27.11 -8.00 -21.75
N ARG A 134 -26.26 -8.80 -22.42
CA ARG A 134 -24.83 -8.94 -22.11
C ARG A 134 -24.00 -8.21 -23.16
N VAL A 135 -23.54 -7.00 -22.83
CA VAL A 135 -22.74 -6.15 -23.73
C VAL A 135 -21.24 -6.11 -23.40
N VAL A 136 -20.86 -6.65 -22.24
CA VAL A 136 -19.47 -6.73 -21.77
C VAL A 136 -19.01 -8.18 -21.64
N ASN A 137 -17.69 -8.38 -21.63
CA ASN A 137 -17.08 -9.71 -21.53
C ASN A 137 -17.21 -10.30 -20.13
N ARG A 138 -16.99 -9.47 -19.11
CA ARG A 138 -16.99 -9.85 -17.69
C ARG A 138 -18.11 -9.12 -16.94
N ALA A 139 -19.26 -9.77 -16.80
CA ALA A 139 -20.50 -9.15 -16.33
C ALA A 139 -20.53 -8.90 -14.80
N ASP A 140 -19.65 -9.55 -14.02
CA ASP A 140 -19.50 -9.25 -12.58
C ASP A 140 -18.90 -7.86 -12.31
N CYS A 141 -18.22 -7.29 -13.30
CA CYS A 141 -17.58 -5.97 -13.19
C CYS A 141 -18.55 -4.84 -13.55
N ALA A 142 -19.29 -4.98 -14.65
CA ALA A 142 -20.22 -4.00 -15.17
C ALA A 142 -21.34 -4.67 -15.96
N ALA A 143 -22.46 -3.99 -16.14
CA ALA A 143 -23.48 -4.35 -17.13
C ALA A 143 -23.36 -3.55 -18.43
N GLY A 144 -22.54 -2.49 -18.43
CA GLY A 144 -22.32 -1.56 -19.53
C GLY A 144 -21.51 -0.35 -19.05
N SER A 145 -21.32 0.64 -19.92
CA SER A 145 -20.53 1.83 -19.59
C SER A 145 -20.87 3.04 -20.47
N PHE A 146 -20.65 4.22 -19.90
CA PHE A 146 -20.50 5.47 -20.63
C PHE A 146 -19.00 5.75 -20.77
N ARG A 147 -18.54 6.19 -21.94
CA ARG A 147 -17.12 6.39 -22.21
C ARG A 147 -16.89 7.67 -22.99
N ASP A 148 -15.91 8.47 -22.58
CA ASP A 148 -15.34 9.54 -23.39
C ASP A 148 -13.85 9.25 -23.61
N ASP A 149 -13.37 9.34 -24.84
CA ASP A 149 -11.99 9.00 -25.21
C ASP A 149 -11.33 10.18 -25.91
N TYR A 150 -10.35 10.81 -25.25
CA TYR A 150 -9.63 11.98 -25.73
C TYR A 150 -8.21 11.57 -26.16
N ARG A 151 -7.94 11.59 -27.47
CA ARG A 151 -6.67 11.18 -28.05
C ARG A 151 -6.12 12.26 -28.95
N TYR A 152 -5.03 12.89 -28.51
CA TYR A 152 -4.40 13.99 -29.22
C TYR A 152 -2.87 13.83 -29.21
N SER A 153 -2.24 14.23 -30.31
CA SER A 153 -0.78 14.15 -30.45
C SER A 153 -0.10 15.03 -29.41
N GLY A 154 0.98 14.53 -28.80
CA GLY A 154 1.74 15.26 -27.79
C GLY A 154 1.14 15.26 -26.38
N LEU A 155 -0.07 14.73 -26.19
CA LEU A 155 -0.72 14.60 -24.88
C LEU A 155 -0.94 13.14 -24.51
N PRO A 156 -0.86 12.79 -23.20
CA PRO A 156 -1.32 11.49 -22.73
C PRO A 156 -2.77 11.24 -23.13
N HIS A 157 -3.11 9.98 -23.44
CA HIS A 157 -4.49 9.63 -23.75
C HIS A 157 -5.34 9.68 -22.47
N VAL A 158 -6.50 10.32 -22.52
CA VAL A 158 -7.42 10.42 -21.37
C VAL A 158 -8.73 9.72 -21.70
N THR A 159 -9.17 8.81 -20.84
CA THR A 159 -10.42 8.08 -21.01
C THR A 159 -11.27 8.17 -19.76
N PHE A 160 -12.48 8.74 -19.87
CA PHE A 160 -13.49 8.67 -18.81
C PHE A 160 -14.34 7.42 -18.98
N ILE A 161 -14.64 6.72 -17.89
CA ILE A 161 -15.54 5.55 -17.85
C ILE A 161 -16.55 5.74 -16.72
N GLY A 162 -17.82 5.95 -17.06
CA GLY A 162 -18.95 5.90 -16.14
C GLY A 162 -19.53 4.49 -16.11
N ARG A 163 -19.30 3.74 -15.01
CA ARG A 163 -19.66 2.32 -14.94
C ARG A 163 -21.16 2.10 -14.67
N VAL A 164 -21.81 1.26 -15.49
CA VAL A 164 -23.17 0.76 -15.21
C VAL A 164 -23.06 -0.47 -14.32
N LYS A 165 -23.45 -0.35 -13.05
CA LYS A 165 -23.24 -1.39 -12.04
C LYS A 165 -24.13 -2.64 -12.27
N PRO A 166 -23.56 -3.85 -12.10
CA PRO A 166 -24.32 -5.09 -12.14
C PRO A 166 -25.19 -5.25 -10.88
N ALA A 167 -26.09 -6.24 -10.88
CA ALA A 167 -27.03 -6.45 -9.78
C ALA A 167 -26.34 -6.69 -8.43
N THR A 168 -25.19 -7.38 -8.44
CA THR A 168 -24.27 -7.47 -7.31
C THR A 168 -22.95 -6.84 -7.74
N HIS A 169 -22.55 -5.76 -7.08
CA HIS A 169 -21.35 -5.01 -7.45
C HIS A 169 -20.36 -4.93 -6.28
N TYR A 170 -19.08 -4.67 -6.61
CA TYR A 170 -17.96 -4.70 -5.68
C TYR A 170 -17.19 -3.36 -5.68
N SER A 171 -17.92 -2.24 -5.71
CA SER A 171 -17.39 -0.87 -5.61
C SER A 171 -16.08 -0.65 -6.38
N LYS A 172 -15.01 -0.16 -5.73
CA LYS A 172 -13.71 0.16 -6.35
C LYS A 172 -13.07 -1.04 -7.06
N ALA A 173 -13.03 -2.22 -6.41
CA ALA A 173 -12.51 -3.44 -7.03
C ALA A 173 -13.18 -3.76 -8.37
N GLY A 174 -14.52 -3.71 -8.42
CA GLY A 174 -15.25 -3.99 -9.65
C GLY A 174 -15.04 -2.91 -10.72
N ASN A 175 -14.78 -1.66 -10.31
CA ASN A 175 -14.56 -0.55 -11.23
C ASN A 175 -13.21 -0.69 -11.93
N ILE A 176 -12.16 -0.98 -11.15
CA ILE A 176 -10.82 -1.29 -11.68
C ILE A 176 -10.91 -2.51 -12.61
N ASN A 177 -11.58 -3.58 -12.20
CA ASN A 177 -11.72 -4.77 -13.05
C ASN A 177 -12.51 -4.48 -14.34
N ASN A 178 -13.50 -3.57 -14.32
CA ASN A 178 -14.18 -3.15 -15.54
C ASN A 178 -13.20 -2.53 -16.54
N ALA A 179 -12.35 -1.63 -16.08
CA ALA A 179 -11.33 -1.01 -16.91
C ALA A 179 -10.40 -2.07 -17.54
N CYS A 180 -9.95 -3.00 -16.71
CA CYS A 180 -9.02 -4.08 -17.09
C CYS A 180 -9.56 -5.04 -18.14
N PHE A 181 -10.83 -5.45 -18.03
CA PHE A 181 -11.35 -6.61 -18.77
C PHE A 181 -12.45 -6.28 -19.77
N ASN A 182 -13.07 -5.10 -19.67
CA ASN A 182 -14.16 -4.68 -20.55
C ASN A 182 -13.83 -3.41 -21.36
N GLU A 183 -13.07 -2.47 -20.80
CA GLU A 183 -12.85 -1.14 -21.43
C GLU A 183 -11.52 -0.99 -22.18
N GLY A 184 -10.79 -2.10 -22.36
CA GLY A 184 -9.61 -2.12 -23.23
C GLY A 184 -8.33 -1.52 -22.62
N ALA A 185 -8.23 -1.41 -21.29
CA ALA A 185 -6.95 -1.14 -20.63
C ALA A 185 -5.96 -2.28 -20.94
N ASN A 186 -4.84 -1.94 -21.58
CA ASN A 186 -3.89 -2.91 -22.13
C ASN A 186 -2.42 -2.52 -21.88
N GLY A 187 -2.17 -1.58 -20.99
CA GLY A 187 -0.84 -1.24 -20.51
C GLY A 187 -0.15 -2.46 -19.90
N ARG A 188 1.16 -2.57 -20.12
CA ARG A 188 1.99 -3.63 -19.50
C ARG A 188 2.07 -3.45 -18.00
N TYR A 189 2.03 -2.19 -17.56
CA TYR A 189 1.96 -1.79 -16.17
C TYR A 189 0.74 -0.91 -15.90
N VAL A 190 0.20 -0.98 -14.68
CA VAL A 190 -0.99 -0.26 -14.25
C VAL A 190 -0.71 0.46 -12.94
N ILE A 191 -0.89 1.76 -12.89
CA ILE A 191 -0.85 2.57 -11.67
C ILE A 191 -2.27 2.69 -11.14
N ILE A 192 -2.45 2.46 -9.84
CA ILE A 192 -3.75 2.63 -9.17
C ILE A 192 -3.66 3.80 -8.19
N LEU A 193 -4.48 4.82 -8.40
CA LEU A 193 -4.61 6.01 -7.56
C LEU A 193 -6.03 6.17 -7.04
N ASP A 194 -6.16 6.59 -5.78
CA ASP A 194 -7.37 7.22 -5.27
C ASP A 194 -7.56 8.60 -5.89
N ASN A 195 -8.79 9.10 -5.87
CA ASN A 195 -9.16 10.36 -6.52
C ASN A 195 -8.35 11.57 -6.04
N ASP A 196 -7.98 11.58 -4.77
CA ASP A 196 -7.33 12.69 -4.08
C ASP A 196 -5.79 12.57 -4.09
N MET A 197 -5.24 11.49 -4.65
CA MET A 197 -3.81 11.18 -4.63
C MET A 197 -3.10 11.70 -5.89
N GLN A 198 -2.36 12.80 -5.73
CA GLN A 198 -1.62 13.45 -6.80
C GLN A 198 -0.21 12.84 -6.91
N PRO A 199 0.16 12.22 -8.05
CA PRO A 199 1.50 11.67 -8.23
C PRO A 199 2.51 12.77 -8.55
N HIS A 200 3.73 12.60 -8.04
CA HIS A 200 4.88 13.40 -8.42
C HIS A 200 5.30 13.08 -9.88
N PRO A 201 5.80 14.04 -10.68
CA PRO A 201 6.18 13.82 -12.07
C PRO A 201 7.09 12.61 -12.31
N LYS A 202 8.02 12.35 -11.38
CA LYS A 202 8.95 11.20 -11.41
C LYS A 202 8.38 9.85 -10.93
N PHE A 203 7.07 9.72 -10.69
CA PHE A 203 6.50 8.50 -10.11
C PHE A 203 6.82 7.24 -10.92
N ILE A 204 6.58 7.27 -12.24
CA ILE A 204 6.83 6.12 -13.12
C ILE A 204 8.34 5.84 -13.18
N LEU A 205 9.14 6.87 -13.45
CA LEU A 205 10.60 6.73 -13.57
C LEU A 205 11.24 6.11 -12.32
N ALA A 206 10.71 6.41 -11.13
CA ALA A 206 11.26 5.90 -9.88
C ALA A 206 10.79 4.47 -9.52
N THR A 207 9.62 4.05 -10.00
CA THR A 207 8.98 2.79 -9.57
C THR A 207 9.08 1.68 -10.60
N LEU A 208 9.04 2.02 -11.88
CA LEU A 208 9.11 1.08 -13.00
C LEU A 208 10.43 0.26 -13.07
N PRO A 209 11.60 0.81 -12.67
CA PRO A 209 12.85 0.05 -12.62
C PRO A 209 12.83 -1.24 -11.79
N PHE A 210 11.97 -1.33 -10.78
CA PHE A 210 11.88 -2.52 -9.94
C PHE A 210 11.33 -3.78 -10.64
N PHE A 211 10.76 -3.62 -11.83
CA PHE A 211 10.25 -4.74 -12.63
C PHE A 211 11.29 -5.31 -13.60
N PHE A 212 12.41 -4.61 -13.79
CA PHE A 212 13.52 -5.08 -14.61
C PHE A 212 14.55 -5.79 -13.72
N ASP A 213 15.03 -6.94 -14.18
CA ASP A 213 16.27 -7.51 -13.67
C ASP A 213 17.43 -6.75 -14.33
N SER A 214 18.27 -6.10 -13.52
CA SER A 214 19.56 -5.61 -14.00
C SER A 214 20.56 -6.72 -13.76
N ASP A 215 21.46 -6.97 -14.72
CA ASP A 215 22.56 -7.92 -14.53
C ASP A 215 23.25 -7.68 -13.17
N ASP A 216 23.38 -6.44 -12.70
CA ASP A 216 24.01 -6.08 -11.42
C ASP A 216 23.34 -6.59 -10.13
N ARG A 217 22.06 -6.99 -10.13
CA ARG A 217 21.38 -7.39 -8.87
C ARG A 217 21.58 -8.86 -8.50
N ASP A 218 21.90 -9.73 -9.45
CA ASP A 218 22.16 -11.16 -9.23
C ASP A 218 23.39 -11.73 -9.99
N SER A 219 24.14 -10.93 -10.76
CA SER A 219 25.35 -11.39 -11.49
C SER A 219 26.60 -11.57 -10.62
N LYS A 220 26.44 -12.11 -9.39
CA LYS A 220 27.50 -12.99 -8.85
C LYS A 220 27.42 -14.41 -9.41
N ASN A 221 26.32 -14.83 -10.02
CA ASN A 221 26.15 -16.22 -10.47
C ASN A 221 25.72 -16.45 -11.93
N LYS A 222 25.53 -15.41 -12.76
CA LYS A 222 25.08 -15.62 -14.16
C LYS A 222 26.20 -15.93 -15.17
N PHE A 223 27.47 -15.89 -14.78
CA PHE A 223 28.57 -16.42 -15.60
C PHE A 223 29.26 -17.60 -14.90
N ALA A 224 28.71 -18.81 -15.09
CA ALA A 224 29.38 -20.04 -14.71
C ALA A 224 30.32 -20.48 -15.83
N CYS A 225 31.61 -20.63 -15.52
CA CYS A 225 32.55 -21.26 -16.43
C CYS A 225 32.13 -22.73 -16.65
N CYS A 226 31.93 -23.14 -17.90
CA CYS A 226 31.52 -24.51 -18.26
C CYS A 226 32.64 -25.55 -18.11
N THR A 227 33.80 -25.17 -17.57
CA THR A 227 34.92 -26.06 -17.27
C THR A 227 34.73 -26.71 -15.89
N PRO A 228 34.78 -28.05 -15.77
CA PRO A 228 34.75 -28.72 -14.47
C PRO A 228 35.87 -28.19 -13.56
N GLY A 229 35.51 -27.62 -12.40
CA GLY A 229 36.45 -27.14 -11.38
C GLY A 229 36.59 -25.61 -11.24
N CYS A 230 35.96 -24.80 -12.09
CA CYS A 230 36.10 -23.33 -12.05
C CYS A 230 34.84 -22.63 -11.53
N GLN A 231 34.47 -22.89 -10.27
CA GLN A 231 33.22 -22.34 -9.70
C GLN A 231 33.32 -20.92 -9.13
N ASN A 232 34.48 -20.22 -9.09
CA ASN A 232 34.57 -18.96 -8.32
C ASN A 232 35.67 -17.92 -8.73
N VAL A 233 36.06 -17.71 -10.00
CA VAL A 233 37.07 -16.67 -10.32
C VAL A 233 36.57 -15.63 -11.34
N ALA A 234 36.51 -14.37 -10.88
CA ALA A 234 36.04 -13.18 -11.59
C ALA A 234 37.13 -12.46 -12.42
N ARG A 235 36.69 -11.57 -13.33
CA ARG A 235 37.49 -10.69 -14.21
C ARG A 235 38.38 -9.69 -13.42
N MET A 236 39.59 -9.36 -13.91
CA MET A 236 40.41 -8.23 -13.40
C MET A 236 40.95 -7.37 -14.56
N CYS A 237 40.82 -6.04 -14.47
CA CYS A 237 41.32 -5.04 -15.43
C CYS A 237 42.64 -4.41 -14.94
N CYS A 238 43.60 -4.08 -15.83
CA CYS A 238 44.90 -3.50 -15.46
C CYS A 238 44.93 -1.97 -15.64
N SER A 239 45.36 -1.23 -14.62
CA SER A 239 45.44 0.24 -14.56
C SER A 239 46.35 0.88 -15.62
N SER A 240 47.25 0.11 -16.23
CA SER A 240 48.22 0.60 -17.22
C SER A 240 47.58 0.91 -18.59
N CYS A 241 46.51 0.20 -18.99
CA CYS A 241 45.83 0.46 -20.26
C CYS A 241 45.03 1.78 -20.24
N LYS A 242 44.57 2.21 -19.05
CA LYS A 242 43.81 3.45 -18.87
C LYS A 242 44.70 4.70 -18.98
N LEU A 243 45.94 4.62 -18.49
CA LEU A 243 46.93 5.71 -18.58
C LEU A 243 47.47 5.92 -20.01
N ALA A 244 47.40 4.89 -20.87
CA ALA A 244 47.88 4.94 -22.25
C ALA A 244 46.84 5.43 -23.28
N GLY A 245 45.62 5.79 -22.84
CA GLY A 245 44.58 6.35 -23.72
C GLY A 245 43.93 5.36 -24.68
N VAL A 246 43.99 4.05 -24.39
CA VAL A 246 43.33 3.01 -25.19
C VAL A 246 41.81 3.05 -24.92
N PRO A 247 40.96 3.13 -25.96
CA PRO A 247 39.50 3.03 -25.82
C PRO A 247 39.07 1.74 -25.10
N GLU A 248 38.09 1.83 -24.19
CA GLU A 248 37.77 0.76 -23.21
C GLU A 248 37.25 -0.53 -23.88
N ASP A 249 36.72 -0.42 -25.10
CA ASP A 249 36.33 -1.48 -26.02
C ASP A 249 37.50 -2.25 -26.64
N GLN A 250 38.70 -1.67 -26.65
CA GLN A 250 39.93 -2.28 -27.17
C GLN A 250 40.83 -2.90 -26.10
N ILE A 251 40.44 -2.84 -24.83
CA ILE A 251 41.22 -3.41 -23.74
C ILE A 251 40.87 -4.91 -23.60
N SER A 252 41.77 -5.78 -24.05
CA SER A 252 41.68 -7.24 -23.88
C SER A 252 42.77 -7.81 -22.96
N TYR A 253 42.29 -8.35 -21.85
CA TYR A 253 42.87 -9.14 -20.75
C TYR A 253 43.88 -10.23 -21.15
N CYS A 254 44.96 -10.42 -20.37
CA CYS A 254 45.94 -11.47 -20.68
C CYS A 254 46.67 -11.99 -19.43
N SER A 255 46.51 -13.30 -19.16
CA SER A 255 47.47 -14.09 -18.38
C SER A 255 48.63 -14.52 -19.30
N LYS A 256 49.79 -14.84 -18.71
CA LYS A 256 51.06 -15.14 -19.38
C LYS A 256 50.99 -16.17 -20.53
N GLN A 257 49.97 -17.03 -20.60
CA GLN A 257 49.75 -18.00 -21.69
C GLN A 257 49.14 -17.41 -22.98
N CYS A 258 48.41 -16.30 -22.89
CA CYS A 258 47.85 -15.61 -24.07
C CYS A 258 48.94 -14.80 -24.81
N PHE A 259 50.06 -14.50 -24.14
CA PHE A 259 51.27 -13.92 -24.72
C PHE A 259 52.12 -14.91 -25.55
N GLU A 260 52.04 -16.23 -25.29
CA GLU A 260 52.87 -17.24 -25.98
C GLU A 260 52.15 -18.00 -27.12
N SER A 261 50.80 -17.92 -27.19
CA SER A 261 49.98 -18.76 -28.07
C SER A 261 49.54 -18.09 -29.39
N ALA A 262 49.99 -16.87 -29.68
CA ALA A 262 49.59 -16.07 -30.84
C ALA A 262 50.20 -16.53 -32.18
N MET A 263 50.14 -17.83 -32.50
CA MET A 263 50.57 -18.37 -33.80
C MET A 263 49.41 -18.33 -34.82
N HIS A 264 49.63 -17.53 -35.86
CA HIS A 264 48.77 -17.19 -37.01
C HIS A 264 47.90 -18.32 -37.59
N THR A 265 46.57 -18.14 -37.63
CA THR A 265 45.68 -18.71 -38.68
C THR A 265 44.38 -17.90 -38.84
N ALA A 266 43.92 -17.74 -40.09
CA ALA A 266 43.08 -16.61 -40.53
C ALA A 266 41.57 -16.89 -40.70
N SER A 267 40.93 -17.80 -39.95
CA SER A 267 39.44 -17.89 -40.00
C SER A 267 38.76 -18.31 -38.70
N ALA A 268 37.56 -17.77 -38.47
CA ALA A 268 36.78 -17.92 -37.24
C ALA A 268 36.15 -19.33 -37.06
N LEU A 269 36.00 -20.09 -38.15
CA LEU A 269 35.43 -21.44 -38.13
C LEU A 269 36.42 -22.48 -37.56
N HIS A 270 37.72 -22.30 -37.84
CA HIS A 270 38.81 -23.14 -37.31
C HIS A 270 39.03 -22.95 -35.80
N ARG A 271 38.76 -21.75 -35.26
CA ARG A 271 38.86 -21.46 -33.82
C ARG A 271 37.85 -22.23 -32.97
N ARG A 272 36.66 -22.52 -33.51
CA ARG A 272 35.59 -23.23 -32.77
C ARG A 272 35.81 -24.74 -32.71
N GLN A 273 36.66 -25.30 -33.56
CA GLN A 273 36.93 -26.73 -33.60
C GLN A 273 38.17 -27.14 -32.80
N ALA A 274 39.09 -26.21 -32.53
CA ALA A 274 40.39 -26.53 -31.92
C ALA A 274 40.40 -26.56 -30.38
N ASN A 275 39.41 -25.99 -29.68
CA ASN A 275 39.40 -25.94 -28.22
C ASN A 275 38.34 -26.84 -27.59
N GLY A 276 38.70 -28.11 -27.37
CA GLY A 276 38.23 -28.85 -26.18
C GLY A 276 37.34 -30.08 -26.38
N THR A 277 37.10 -30.60 -27.60
CA THR A 277 36.13 -31.70 -27.80
C THR A 277 36.70 -33.01 -28.36
N VAL A 278 38.03 -33.17 -28.39
CA VAL A 278 38.67 -34.35 -28.99
C VAL A 278 39.80 -34.88 -28.11
N SER A 279 39.76 -36.18 -27.79
CA SER A 279 40.86 -36.89 -27.16
C SER A 279 41.59 -37.76 -28.20
N ASP A 280 42.92 -37.67 -28.22
CA ASP A 280 43.80 -38.49 -29.05
C ASP A 280 44.33 -39.65 -28.21
N THR A 281 43.76 -40.85 -28.32
CA THR A 281 44.37 -42.05 -27.74
C THR A 281 44.13 -43.30 -28.59
N SER A 282 45.15 -43.66 -29.38
CA SER A 282 45.62 -45.05 -29.54
C SER A 282 47.02 -45.05 -30.17
N THR A 283 47.91 -45.86 -29.62
CA THR A 283 49.36 -45.86 -29.85
C THR A 283 49.81 -46.19 -31.28
N ASN A 284 48.92 -46.65 -32.16
CA ASN A 284 49.30 -47.08 -33.52
C ASN A 284 48.46 -46.47 -34.67
N LYS A 285 47.50 -45.56 -34.42
CA LYS A 285 46.81 -44.73 -35.45
C LYS A 285 46.02 -43.59 -34.77
N LYS A 286 46.32 -42.33 -35.13
CA LYS A 286 45.61 -41.14 -34.61
C LYS A 286 44.24 -41.00 -35.29
N ASP A 287 43.19 -41.38 -34.57
CA ASP A 287 41.79 -41.19 -34.99
C ASP A 287 41.10 -40.25 -33.99
N LEU A 288 40.61 -39.11 -34.48
CA LEU A 288 39.87 -38.12 -33.70
C LEU A 288 38.54 -38.70 -33.17
N ARG A 289 38.30 -38.65 -31.85
CA ARG A 289 37.06 -39.13 -31.21
C ARG A 289 36.39 -38.07 -30.33
N CYS A 290 35.07 -38.04 -30.36
CA CYS A 290 34.25 -37.09 -29.60
C CYS A 290 34.27 -37.43 -28.10
N VAL A 291 34.60 -36.46 -27.24
CA VAL A 291 34.69 -36.70 -25.78
C VAL A 291 33.36 -37.07 -25.13
N SER A 292 32.22 -36.54 -25.62
CA SER A 292 30.91 -36.80 -25.01
C SER A 292 30.30 -38.16 -25.35
N CYS A 293 30.62 -38.75 -26.50
CA CYS A 293 30.01 -40.02 -26.95
C CYS A 293 30.99 -41.05 -27.51
N ASN A 294 32.29 -40.73 -27.53
CA ASN A 294 33.42 -41.56 -27.97
C ASN A 294 33.34 -42.09 -29.42
N SER A 295 32.46 -41.53 -30.25
CA SER A 295 32.33 -41.86 -31.67
C SER A 295 33.40 -41.17 -32.52
N LYS A 296 33.74 -41.78 -33.67
CA LYS A 296 34.78 -41.27 -34.58
C LYS A 296 34.31 -39.98 -35.25
N VAL A 297 35.14 -38.95 -35.16
CA VAL A 297 34.90 -37.64 -35.77
C VAL A 297 35.38 -37.68 -37.22
N ASP A 298 34.61 -37.06 -38.12
CA ASP A 298 35.02 -36.99 -39.53
C ASP A 298 36.16 -35.99 -39.75
N SER A 299 36.74 -35.97 -40.96
CA SER A 299 37.84 -35.07 -41.33
C SER A 299 37.50 -33.58 -41.19
N ASN A 300 36.22 -33.26 -41.03
CA ASN A 300 35.74 -31.89 -40.84
C ASN A 300 35.54 -31.55 -39.36
N GLY A 301 35.95 -32.42 -38.43
CA GLY A 301 35.87 -32.15 -37.00
C GLY A 301 34.46 -32.24 -36.41
N VAL A 302 33.50 -32.87 -37.09
CA VAL A 302 32.09 -32.93 -36.64
C VAL A 302 31.70 -34.35 -36.23
N CYS A 303 31.18 -34.47 -35.00
CA CYS A 303 30.61 -35.73 -34.51
C CYS A 303 29.18 -35.91 -35.05
N LYS A 304 29.00 -36.80 -36.04
CA LYS A 304 27.68 -37.07 -36.66
C LYS A 304 26.61 -37.55 -35.68
N GLN A 305 26.98 -38.20 -34.58
CA GLN A 305 26.04 -38.76 -33.61
C GLN A 305 25.44 -37.68 -32.70
N CYS A 306 26.27 -36.81 -32.11
CA CYS A 306 25.81 -35.63 -31.37
C CYS A 306 25.08 -34.62 -32.27
N ARG A 307 25.49 -34.47 -33.54
CA ARG A 307 24.80 -33.57 -34.48
C ARG A 307 23.34 -34.00 -34.73
N LYS A 308 23.06 -35.30 -34.80
CA LYS A 308 21.69 -35.81 -34.98
C LYS A 308 20.78 -35.57 -33.77
N ALA A 309 21.33 -35.45 -32.56
CA ALA A 309 20.54 -35.19 -31.34
C ALA A 309 20.09 -33.71 -31.22
N HIS A 310 20.67 -32.80 -31.99
CA HIS A 310 20.43 -31.35 -31.92
C HIS A 310 19.76 -30.76 -33.18
N HIS A 311 18.97 -31.54 -33.92
CA HIS A 311 18.22 -31.01 -35.06
C HIS A 311 16.81 -30.57 -34.66
N ALA A 312 16.55 -29.25 -34.87
CA ALA A 312 15.34 -28.44 -34.62
C ALA A 312 15.11 -28.17 -33.11
N GLU A 313 15.42 -27.00 -32.54
CA GLU A 313 14.81 -25.68 -32.81
C GLU A 313 15.68 -24.46 -32.38
N ASP A 314 16.95 -24.62 -31.97
CA ASP A 314 17.66 -23.57 -31.22
C ASP A 314 18.80 -22.84 -31.98
N LEU A 315 18.66 -22.53 -33.27
CA LEU A 315 19.74 -21.86 -34.03
C LEU A 315 19.43 -20.44 -34.56
N ASP A 316 18.24 -19.89 -34.30
CA ASP A 316 17.92 -18.48 -34.64
C ASP A 316 18.01 -17.50 -33.44
N GLN A 317 18.33 -17.97 -32.23
CA GLN A 317 18.62 -17.06 -31.11
C GLN A 317 20.10 -16.67 -31.10
N VAL A 318 20.51 -15.91 -32.12
CA VAL A 318 21.67 -15.02 -31.96
C VAL A 318 21.27 -13.97 -30.94
N ALA A 319 21.62 -14.24 -29.68
CA ALA A 319 21.79 -13.31 -28.57
C ALA A 319 21.36 -11.85 -28.84
N ASP A 320 20.06 -11.60 -28.77
CA ASP A 320 19.55 -10.32 -28.27
C ASP A 320 19.93 -10.29 -26.79
N LEU A 321 21.12 -9.77 -26.49
CA LEU A 321 21.51 -9.43 -25.13
C LEU A 321 20.66 -8.23 -24.69
N LYS A 322 19.38 -8.46 -24.36
CA LYS A 322 18.58 -7.48 -23.64
C LYS A 322 19.23 -7.30 -22.26
N HIS A 323 19.96 -6.19 -22.09
CA HIS A 323 20.64 -5.83 -20.85
C HIS A 323 19.67 -5.73 -19.65
N TYR A 324 18.39 -5.48 -19.91
CA TYR A 324 17.32 -5.51 -18.94
C TYR A 324 16.20 -6.42 -19.41
N SER A 325 15.78 -7.35 -18.56
CA SER A 325 14.61 -8.19 -18.80
C SER A 325 13.56 -7.92 -17.74
N ASP A 326 12.34 -7.66 -18.19
CA ASP A 326 11.16 -7.60 -17.32
C ASP A 326 10.27 -8.84 -17.48
N GLU A 327 10.81 -9.95 -17.96
CA GLU A 327 10.09 -11.21 -18.04
C GLU A 327 9.83 -11.80 -16.64
N VAL A 328 8.70 -12.49 -16.47
CA VAL A 328 8.28 -13.08 -15.18
C VAL A 328 9.30 -14.09 -14.63
N ARG A 329 10.00 -14.81 -15.53
CA ARG A 329 11.05 -15.77 -15.13
C ARG A 329 12.26 -15.11 -14.48
N ASP A 330 12.58 -13.89 -14.90
CA ASP A 330 13.74 -13.14 -14.43
C ASP A 330 13.35 -12.32 -13.20
N ASN A 331 12.22 -11.60 -13.29
CA ASN A 331 11.74 -10.77 -12.19
C ASN A 331 10.23 -10.89 -11.95
N ALA A 332 9.89 -11.77 -10.99
CA ALA A 332 8.53 -12.05 -10.54
C ALA A 332 7.91 -10.96 -9.63
N VAL A 333 8.20 -9.67 -9.85
CA VAL A 333 7.55 -8.57 -9.12
C VAL A 333 6.15 -8.33 -9.69
N ALA A 334 5.15 -8.42 -8.82
CA ALA A 334 3.76 -8.10 -9.15
C ALA A 334 3.45 -6.62 -8.98
N PHE A 335 3.90 -6.00 -7.89
CA PHE A 335 3.66 -4.59 -7.65
C PHE A 335 4.72 -3.96 -6.73
N VAL A 336 4.83 -2.64 -6.87
CA VAL A 336 5.62 -1.78 -5.99
C VAL A 336 4.67 -0.82 -5.30
N GLN A 337 4.56 -0.93 -3.97
CA GLN A 337 3.80 -0.02 -3.13
C GLN A 337 4.69 1.14 -2.71
N THR A 338 4.17 2.37 -2.81
CA THR A 338 4.81 3.57 -2.26
C THR A 338 4.03 4.10 -1.06
N PRO A 339 4.63 4.89 -0.16
CA PRO A 339 3.91 5.47 0.98
C PRO A 339 2.75 6.37 0.55
N GLN A 340 1.74 6.47 1.41
CA GLN A 340 0.71 7.50 1.30
C GLN A 340 1.14 8.69 2.15
N TYR A 341 1.56 9.76 1.49
CA TYR A 341 1.75 11.05 2.13
C TYR A 341 0.50 11.90 1.93
N PHE A 342 0.40 12.94 2.73
CA PHE A 342 -0.73 13.86 2.71
C PHE A 342 -0.20 15.29 2.71
N ARG A 343 -0.90 16.17 1.98
CA ARG A 343 -0.58 17.60 1.90
C ARG A 343 -0.68 18.26 3.28
N ASP A 344 0.08 19.35 3.47
CA ASP A 344 0.03 20.06 4.76
C ASP A 344 -1.39 20.61 5.02
N CYS A 345 -1.83 20.49 6.27
CA CYS A 345 -3.16 20.89 6.68
C CYS A 345 -3.20 21.25 8.17
N VAL A 346 -4.27 21.92 8.61
CA VAL A 346 -4.41 22.38 9.99
C VAL A 346 -4.32 21.23 11.00
N GLN A 347 -4.84 20.04 10.67
CA GLN A 347 -4.75 18.88 11.56
C GLN A 347 -3.30 18.41 11.79
N PHE A 348 -2.42 18.54 10.80
CA PHE A 348 -0.99 18.27 10.98
C PHE A 348 -0.29 19.34 11.81
N GLN A 349 -0.67 20.60 11.65
CA GLN A 349 -0.13 21.71 12.43
C GLN A 349 -0.44 21.60 13.93
N ILE A 350 -1.60 21.02 14.30
CA ILE A 350 -1.95 20.70 15.69
C ILE A 350 -1.43 19.33 16.17
N GLY A 351 -0.58 18.67 15.36
CA GLY A 351 0.16 17.47 15.73
C GLY A 351 -0.50 16.14 15.39
N ASP A 352 -1.40 16.07 14.40
CA ASP A 352 -2.08 14.85 13.93
C ASP A 352 -2.82 14.04 15.03
N PRO A 353 -3.84 14.60 15.70
CA PRO A 353 -4.54 13.93 16.81
C PRO A 353 -5.24 12.62 16.45
N LEU A 354 -5.47 12.39 15.16
CA LEU A 354 -6.14 11.20 14.61
C LEU A 354 -5.16 10.21 13.96
N GLY A 355 -3.87 10.53 13.92
CA GLY A 355 -2.81 9.66 13.40
C GLY A 355 -2.97 9.31 11.92
N HIS A 356 -3.34 10.29 11.08
CA HIS A 356 -3.54 10.14 9.64
C HIS A 356 -2.28 9.68 8.91
N ARG A 357 -1.09 10.17 9.31
CA ARG A 357 0.20 9.78 8.70
C ARG A 357 0.45 8.28 8.74
N ASN A 358 -0.08 7.60 9.75
CA ASN A 358 0.07 6.16 9.95
C ASN A 358 1.55 5.70 9.84
N ALA A 359 2.48 6.50 10.35
CA ALA A 359 3.92 6.34 10.13
C ALA A 359 4.45 4.98 10.63
N THR A 360 3.92 4.43 11.73
CA THR A 360 4.30 3.08 12.17
C THR A 360 4.05 2.01 11.08
N PHE A 361 2.97 2.16 10.30
CA PHE A 361 2.65 1.24 9.22
C PHE A 361 3.58 1.42 8.02
N TYR A 362 3.70 2.65 7.51
CA TYR A 362 4.49 2.94 6.31
C TYR A 362 6.01 2.88 6.57
N ASP A 363 6.49 3.30 7.73
CA ASP A 363 7.92 3.48 7.98
C ASP A 363 8.58 2.26 8.60
N ALA A 364 7.84 1.47 9.38
CA ALA A 364 8.38 0.31 10.09
C ALA A 364 7.76 -1.03 9.64
N ILE A 365 6.43 -1.11 9.53
CA ILE A 365 5.76 -2.38 9.20
C ILE A 365 5.98 -2.74 7.73
N GLN A 366 5.70 -1.83 6.79
CA GLN A 366 5.85 -2.07 5.35
C GLN A 366 7.30 -2.38 4.97
N THR A 367 8.26 -1.60 5.45
CA THR A 367 9.70 -1.86 5.26
C THR A 367 10.12 -3.23 5.80
N GLY A 368 9.53 -3.64 6.93
CA GLY A 368 9.76 -4.96 7.51
C GLY A 368 9.06 -6.12 6.79
N GLN A 369 7.96 -5.87 6.07
CA GLN A 369 7.28 -6.85 5.22
C GLN A 369 7.97 -6.99 3.86
N ASP A 370 8.51 -5.89 3.34
CA ASP A 370 9.28 -5.85 2.10
C ASP A 370 10.52 -6.76 2.13
N GLY A 371 11.17 -6.93 3.29
CA GLY A 371 12.28 -7.89 3.41
C GLY A 371 11.91 -9.37 3.23
N TYR A 372 10.61 -9.67 3.18
CA TYR A 372 10.03 -10.98 2.86
C TYR A 372 9.25 -10.95 1.53
N ASP A 373 9.49 -9.92 0.70
CA ASP A 373 8.84 -9.66 -0.58
C ASP A 373 7.31 -9.76 -0.49
N CYS A 374 6.75 -9.27 0.62
CA CYS A 374 5.32 -9.37 0.95
C CYS A 374 4.74 -8.03 1.42
N ALA A 375 5.19 -6.92 0.83
CA ALA A 375 4.60 -5.61 1.07
C ALA A 375 3.07 -5.65 0.89
N THR A 376 2.36 -4.92 1.73
CA THR A 376 0.90 -4.88 1.69
C THR A 376 0.43 -3.84 0.67
N PHE A 377 -0.45 -4.23 -0.27
CA PHE A 377 -1.15 -3.25 -1.12
C PHE A 377 -2.14 -2.45 -0.27
N ALA A 378 -1.98 -1.13 -0.26
CA ALA A 378 -2.75 -0.20 0.57
C ALA A 378 -3.87 0.53 -0.19
N GLY A 379 -4.22 0.06 -1.40
CA GLY A 379 -5.36 0.54 -2.18
C GLY A 379 -5.06 1.69 -3.14
N THR A 380 -3.92 2.38 -3.01
CA THR A 380 -3.46 3.48 -3.87
C THR A 380 -1.93 3.53 -3.90
N ASN A 381 -1.37 4.41 -4.74
CA ASN A 381 0.05 4.74 -4.86
C ASN A 381 0.90 3.49 -5.15
N ALA A 382 0.39 2.62 -6.01
CA ALA A 382 1.06 1.39 -6.39
C ALA A 382 1.03 1.20 -7.91
N ILE A 383 2.16 0.75 -8.45
CA ILE A 383 2.29 0.28 -9.82
C ILE A 383 2.26 -1.24 -9.84
N PHE A 384 1.46 -1.82 -10.72
CA PHE A 384 1.27 -3.24 -10.90
C PHE A 384 1.75 -3.69 -12.27
N ARG A 385 2.33 -4.88 -12.33
CA ARG A 385 2.43 -5.66 -13.58
C ARG A 385 1.04 -6.18 -13.96
N ARG A 386 0.60 -5.90 -15.19
CA ARG A 386 -0.69 -6.33 -15.74
C ARG A 386 -0.89 -7.85 -15.65
N GLU A 387 0.12 -8.61 -16.06
CA GLU A 387 0.12 -10.08 -16.02
C GLU A 387 -0.12 -10.63 -14.61
N ALA A 388 0.42 -9.95 -13.58
CA ALA A 388 0.22 -10.36 -12.20
C ALA A 388 -1.25 -10.21 -11.79
N LEU A 389 -1.89 -9.08 -12.12
CA LEU A 389 -3.33 -8.89 -11.89
C LEU A 389 -4.15 -9.92 -12.67
N ASP A 390 -3.82 -10.18 -13.94
CA ASP A 390 -4.53 -11.17 -14.76
C ASP A 390 -4.48 -12.58 -14.18
N SER A 391 -3.34 -12.98 -13.60
CA SER A 391 -3.16 -14.31 -12.99
C SER A 391 -4.17 -14.62 -11.88
N ILE A 392 -4.59 -13.59 -11.12
CA ILE A 392 -5.59 -13.71 -10.05
C ILE A 392 -7.00 -13.30 -10.49
N GLY A 393 -7.17 -12.82 -11.72
CA GLY A 393 -8.44 -12.30 -12.23
C GLY A 393 -8.76 -10.88 -11.78
N GLY A 394 -7.73 -10.05 -11.62
CA GLY A 394 -7.83 -8.65 -11.20
C GLY A 394 -7.91 -8.45 -9.69
N ILE A 395 -8.44 -7.30 -9.28
CA ILE A 395 -8.67 -6.96 -7.87
C ILE A 395 -9.70 -7.92 -7.28
N GLN A 396 -9.41 -8.45 -6.09
CA GLN A 396 -10.18 -9.53 -5.47
C GLN A 396 -11.43 -9.01 -4.77
N TYR A 397 -12.50 -9.81 -4.76
CA TYR A 397 -13.77 -9.47 -4.12
C TYR A 397 -13.96 -10.17 -2.76
N GLY A 398 -14.99 -9.73 -2.03
CA GLY A 398 -15.53 -10.43 -0.86
C GLY A 398 -15.18 -9.82 0.50
N SER A 399 -14.36 -8.77 0.53
CA SER A 399 -14.09 -7.94 1.72
C SER A 399 -14.10 -6.47 1.34
N LEU A 400 -14.39 -5.59 2.32
CA LEU A 400 -14.26 -4.13 2.21
C LEU A 400 -12.81 -3.63 2.10
N THR A 401 -11.83 -4.52 2.30
CA THR A 401 -10.40 -4.27 2.09
C THR A 401 -9.92 -5.20 0.98
N GLU A 402 -10.48 -5.03 -0.22
CA GLU A 402 -10.11 -5.78 -1.43
C GLU A 402 -8.63 -5.66 -1.79
N ASP A 403 -8.05 -4.51 -1.50
CA ASP A 403 -6.67 -4.10 -1.78
C ASP A 403 -5.69 -5.07 -1.16
N ARG A 404 -5.77 -5.21 0.16
CA ARG A 404 -4.93 -6.12 0.91
C ARG A 404 -5.12 -7.56 0.47
N TYR A 405 -6.37 -7.97 0.28
CA TYR A 405 -6.67 -9.34 -0.12
C TYR A 405 -6.06 -9.65 -1.49
N THR A 406 -6.07 -8.67 -2.41
CA THR A 406 -5.39 -8.75 -3.71
C THR A 406 -3.88 -8.96 -3.55
N GLY A 407 -3.22 -8.10 -2.75
CA GLY A 407 -1.78 -8.23 -2.49
C GLY A 407 -1.41 -9.60 -1.88
N GLN A 408 -2.26 -10.11 -0.98
CA GLN A 408 -2.08 -11.44 -0.41
C GLN A 408 -2.22 -12.55 -1.45
N GLN A 409 -3.22 -12.50 -2.34
CA GLN A 409 -3.42 -13.53 -3.35
C GLN A 409 -2.26 -13.59 -4.34
N LEU A 410 -1.73 -12.43 -4.74
CA LEU A 410 -0.50 -12.34 -5.55
C LEU A 410 0.68 -13.03 -4.83
N CYS A 411 0.89 -12.66 -3.57
CA CYS A 411 1.93 -13.26 -2.73
C CYS A 411 1.76 -14.77 -2.52
N ALA A 412 0.53 -15.29 -2.52
CA ALA A 412 0.22 -16.70 -2.39
C ALA A 412 0.45 -17.48 -3.70
N MET A 413 0.32 -16.82 -4.84
CA MET A 413 0.67 -17.35 -6.17
C MET A 413 2.18 -17.32 -6.46
N GLY A 414 3.01 -16.76 -5.57
CA GLY A 414 4.46 -16.71 -5.73
C GLY A 414 5.01 -15.38 -6.25
N TRP A 415 4.15 -14.40 -6.52
CA TRP A 415 4.59 -13.06 -6.91
C TRP A 415 5.21 -12.28 -5.76
N LYS A 416 6.27 -11.52 -6.04
CA LYS A 416 6.93 -10.60 -5.11
C LYS A 416 6.16 -9.28 -5.03
N ALA A 417 5.94 -8.80 -3.81
CA ALA A 417 5.36 -7.49 -3.54
C ALA A 417 6.40 -6.61 -2.84
N LEU A 418 6.77 -5.50 -3.47
CA LEU A 418 7.84 -4.63 -2.98
C LEU A 418 7.28 -3.34 -2.37
N TYR A 419 8.07 -2.75 -1.48
CA TYR A 419 7.81 -1.42 -0.92
C TYR A 419 8.97 -0.48 -1.24
N PHE A 420 8.66 0.72 -1.71
CA PHE A 420 9.66 1.68 -2.14
C PHE A 420 9.42 3.09 -1.56
N ARG A 421 10.49 3.69 -1.04
CA ARG A 421 10.51 4.89 -0.22
C ARG A 421 11.53 5.91 -0.74
N LYS A 422 11.18 6.67 -1.77
CA LYS A 422 12.12 7.66 -2.32
C LYS A 422 12.38 8.86 -1.39
N ASP A 423 11.46 9.14 -0.48
CA ASP A 423 11.56 10.19 0.55
C ASP A 423 12.69 9.97 1.56
N PHE A 424 13.23 8.74 1.64
CA PHE A 424 14.28 8.37 2.57
C PHE A 424 15.59 7.99 1.88
N GLU A 425 15.61 7.98 0.55
CA GLU A 425 16.71 7.47 -0.26
C GLU A 425 17.41 8.53 -1.10
N GLY A 426 18.74 8.46 -1.13
CA GLY A 426 19.60 9.45 -1.77
C GLY A 426 19.95 10.61 -0.84
N GLU A 427 20.59 11.62 -1.43
CA GLU A 427 20.90 12.87 -0.74
C GLU A 427 19.63 13.60 -0.32
N ALA A 428 19.71 14.45 0.71
CA ALA A 428 18.53 15.13 1.25
C ALA A 428 17.80 15.98 0.20
N SER A 429 18.52 16.50 -0.78
CA SER A 429 18.03 17.26 -1.94
C SER A 429 17.24 16.41 -2.96
N GLU A 430 17.45 15.09 -3.00
CA GLU A 430 16.83 14.18 -3.97
C GLU A 430 15.65 13.39 -3.41
N ARG A 431 15.36 13.57 -2.11
CA ARG A 431 14.25 12.91 -1.43
C ARG A 431 12.93 13.50 -1.88
N ILE A 432 12.13 12.70 -2.55
CA ILE A 432 10.82 13.11 -3.08
C ILE A 432 9.71 12.22 -2.52
N ARG A 433 8.57 12.84 -2.23
CA ARG A 433 7.31 12.12 -1.97
C ARG A 433 6.70 11.78 -3.31
N LEU A 434 6.49 10.49 -3.57
CA LEU A 434 6.05 10.04 -4.89
C LEU A 434 4.58 10.34 -5.16
N ALA A 435 3.74 10.41 -4.13
CA ALA A 435 2.35 10.85 -4.25
C ALA A 435 1.88 11.46 -2.93
N GLU A 436 1.01 12.46 -3.02
CA GLU A 436 0.43 13.15 -1.88
C GLU A 436 -1.10 13.27 -2.03
N GLY A 437 -1.83 12.94 -0.96
CA GLY A 437 -3.28 12.95 -0.92
C GLY A 437 -3.89 13.96 0.06
N LEU A 438 -5.19 13.82 0.28
CA LEU A 438 -5.94 14.56 1.29
C LEU A 438 -6.27 13.67 2.50
N ILE A 439 -6.50 14.30 3.65
CA ILE A 439 -6.97 13.61 4.85
C ILE A 439 -8.47 13.83 5.02
N PRO A 440 -9.17 12.98 5.79
CA PRO A 440 -10.54 13.27 6.19
C PRO A 440 -10.64 14.60 6.96
N GLU A 441 -11.60 15.45 6.58
CA GLU A 441 -11.75 16.80 7.13
C GLU A 441 -12.21 16.85 8.60
N ASN A 442 -12.87 15.79 9.05
CA ASN A 442 -13.51 15.71 10.36
C ASN A 442 -13.31 14.37 11.08
N VAL A 443 -13.52 14.36 12.40
CA VAL A 443 -13.33 13.19 13.28
C VAL A 443 -14.23 12.04 12.83
N ALA A 444 -15.52 12.30 12.57
CA ALA A 444 -16.47 11.28 12.15
C ALA A 444 -16.04 10.53 10.86
N SER A 445 -15.55 11.26 9.86
CA SER A 445 -15.04 10.69 8.61
C SER A 445 -13.78 9.84 8.84
N SER A 446 -12.91 10.29 9.74
CA SER A 446 -11.71 9.56 10.16
C SER A 446 -12.06 8.23 10.86
N LEU A 447 -13.02 8.27 11.80
CA LEU A 447 -13.54 7.08 12.47
C LEU A 447 -14.19 6.12 11.46
N ALA A 448 -14.98 6.64 10.52
CA ALA A 448 -15.63 5.84 9.48
C ALA A 448 -14.62 5.14 8.55
N GLN A 449 -13.55 5.84 8.17
CA GLN A 449 -12.45 5.27 7.37
C GLN A 449 -11.76 4.12 8.12
N ARG A 450 -11.33 4.34 9.38
CA ARG A 450 -10.67 3.33 10.21
C ARG A 450 -11.58 2.14 10.52
N LYS A 451 -12.87 2.38 10.72
CA LYS A 451 -13.88 1.31 10.90
C LYS A 451 -13.92 0.38 9.68
N ARG A 452 -13.91 0.95 8.48
CA ARG A 452 -13.94 0.20 7.21
C ARG A 452 -12.71 -0.70 7.07
N TRP A 453 -11.53 -0.16 7.37
CA TRP A 453 -10.28 -0.92 7.37
C TRP A 453 -10.29 -2.04 8.40
N ALA A 454 -10.70 -1.78 9.64
CA ALA A 454 -10.78 -2.80 10.68
C ALA A 454 -11.77 -3.92 10.32
N LYS A 455 -12.96 -3.55 9.83
CA LYS A 455 -14.01 -4.48 9.42
C LYS A 455 -13.55 -5.36 8.27
N GLY A 456 -13.02 -4.76 7.20
CA GLY A 456 -12.55 -5.51 6.03
C GLY A 456 -11.40 -6.46 6.37
N ASN A 457 -10.43 -6.02 7.18
CA ASN A 457 -9.32 -6.88 7.59
C ASN A 457 -9.79 -8.10 8.39
N PHE A 458 -10.77 -7.93 9.27
CA PHE A 458 -11.35 -9.04 10.02
C PHE A 458 -12.26 -9.92 9.14
N GLN A 459 -12.99 -9.33 8.18
CA GLN A 459 -13.76 -10.07 7.17
C GLN A 459 -12.88 -11.00 6.33
N ILE A 460 -11.66 -10.60 5.96
CA ILE A 460 -10.71 -11.47 5.23
C ILE A 460 -10.42 -12.76 6.01
N MET A 461 -10.37 -12.70 7.34
CA MET A 461 -10.20 -13.89 8.17
C MET A 461 -11.44 -14.80 8.14
N LEU A 462 -12.63 -14.21 8.18
CA LEU A 462 -13.91 -14.92 8.33
C LEU A 462 -14.53 -15.39 7.01
N MET A 463 -14.18 -14.76 5.89
CA MET A 463 -14.81 -14.98 4.59
C MET A 463 -14.56 -16.41 4.07
N ASN A 464 -15.51 -16.94 3.29
CA ASN A 464 -15.29 -18.19 2.58
C ASN A 464 -14.44 -17.94 1.33
N LYS A 465 -13.14 -18.23 1.42
CA LYS A 465 -12.17 -18.06 0.33
C LYS A 465 -12.42 -18.95 -0.89
N LYS A 466 -13.29 -19.95 -0.79
CA LYS A 466 -13.69 -20.82 -1.92
C LYS A 466 -14.87 -20.29 -2.72
N LYS A 467 -15.54 -19.22 -2.25
CA LYS A 467 -16.66 -18.63 -2.98
C LYS A 467 -16.15 -18.00 -4.27
N ASN A 468 -16.63 -18.46 -5.41
CA ASN A 468 -16.35 -17.81 -6.68
C ASN A 468 -17.26 -16.59 -6.82
N HIS A 469 -16.65 -15.42 -6.99
CA HIS A 469 -17.36 -14.16 -7.21
C HIS A 469 -17.31 -13.70 -8.68
N PHE A 470 -16.52 -14.39 -9.51
CA PHE A 470 -16.40 -14.08 -10.91
C PHE A 470 -17.64 -14.53 -11.68
N ASP A 471 -17.89 -13.83 -12.77
CA ASP A 471 -18.85 -14.27 -13.78
C ASP A 471 -18.56 -15.74 -14.19
N PRO A 472 -19.54 -16.65 -14.05
CA PRO A 472 -19.34 -18.06 -14.36
C PRO A 472 -18.90 -18.34 -15.80
N GLU A 473 -19.27 -17.47 -16.74
CA GLU A 473 -18.92 -17.62 -18.15
C GLU A 473 -17.54 -17.03 -18.48
N TRP A 474 -16.99 -16.20 -17.60
CA TRP A 474 -15.70 -15.56 -17.81
C TRP A 474 -14.56 -16.47 -17.37
N LYS A 475 -13.53 -16.56 -18.21
CA LYS A 475 -12.29 -17.30 -17.92
C LYS A 475 -11.15 -16.32 -17.72
N LYS A 476 -10.34 -16.59 -16.70
CA LYS A 476 -9.12 -15.81 -16.43
C LYS A 476 -8.14 -15.91 -17.62
N PRO A 477 -7.48 -14.81 -17.99
CA PRO A 477 -6.43 -14.85 -19.01
C PRO A 477 -5.31 -15.81 -18.62
N VAL A 478 -4.75 -16.50 -19.61
CA VAL A 478 -3.59 -17.36 -19.41
C VAL A 478 -2.35 -16.49 -19.52
N VAL A 479 -1.58 -16.41 -18.43
CA VAL A 479 -0.39 -15.58 -18.30
C VAL A 479 0.73 -16.35 -17.63
N ASN A 480 1.97 -15.91 -17.85
CA ASN A 480 3.13 -16.47 -17.17
C ASN A 480 3.02 -16.19 -15.67
N THR A 481 3.19 -17.24 -14.86
CA THR A 481 3.19 -17.12 -13.40
C THR A 481 4.53 -17.58 -12.83
N PRO A 482 4.93 -17.07 -11.65
CA PRO A 482 6.18 -17.48 -11.02
C PRO A 482 6.18 -18.98 -10.73
N ALA A 483 7.24 -19.68 -11.15
CA ALA A 483 7.36 -21.13 -10.97
C ALA A 483 7.53 -21.55 -9.50
N ASN A 484 8.17 -20.69 -8.70
CA ASN A 484 8.52 -21.00 -7.31
C ASN A 484 7.69 -20.18 -6.32
N LYS A 485 7.30 -20.82 -5.22
CA LYS A 485 6.74 -20.11 -4.06
C LYS A 485 7.81 -19.30 -3.36
N LEU A 486 7.40 -18.19 -2.77
CA LEU A 486 8.29 -17.34 -1.99
C LEU A 486 8.74 -18.05 -0.71
N ALA A 487 10.01 -17.83 -0.36
CA ALA A 487 10.63 -18.36 0.84
C ALA A 487 9.95 -17.83 2.13
N ASN A 488 10.21 -18.49 3.26
CA ASN A 488 9.75 -18.05 4.59
C ASN A 488 8.22 -17.95 4.75
N GLY A 489 7.50 -18.97 4.29
CA GLY A 489 6.03 -19.04 4.40
C GLY A 489 5.47 -18.86 5.83
N PHE A 490 6.23 -19.24 6.86
CA PHE A 490 5.84 -19.03 8.26
C PHE A 490 5.70 -17.54 8.60
N MET A 491 6.74 -16.72 8.37
CA MET A 491 6.68 -15.29 8.69
C MET A 491 5.61 -14.55 7.90
N ARG A 492 5.45 -14.90 6.62
CA ARG A 492 4.38 -14.36 5.76
C ARG A 492 2.99 -14.70 6.32
N LYS A 493 2.80 -15.92 6.84
CA LYS A 493 1.56 -16.33 7.53
C LYS A 493 1.35 -15.52 8.82
N ILE A 494 2.39 -15.28 9.61
CA ILE A 494 2.31 -14.45 10.82
C ILE A 494 1.93 -13.02 10.49
N PHE A 495 2.53 -12.41 9.46
CA PHE A 495 2.14 -11.07 9.02
C PHE A 495 0.69 -11.02 8.59
N TYR A 496 0.23 -12.01 7.83
CA TYR A 496 -1.16 -12.13 7.43
C TYR A 496 -2.11 -12.24 8.64
N ILE A 497 -1.80 -13.11 9.60
CA ILE A 497 -2.62 -13.26 10.81
C ILE A 497 -2.64 -11.96 11.61
N ASN A 498 -1.47 -11.41 11.95
CA ASN A 498 -1.36 -10.19 12.75
C ASN A 498 -2.20 -9.06 12.17
N SER A 499 -2.09 -8.88 10.85
CA SER A 499 -2.76 -7.81 10.15
C SER A 499 -4.28 -8.05 10.01
N THR A 500 -4.79 -9.28 10.12
CA THR A 500 -6.24 -9.57 10.11
C THR A 500 -6.87 -9.56 11.50
N ILE A 501 -6.10 -9.85 12.55
CA ILE A 501 -6.61 -9.95 13.94
C ILE A 501 -6.41 -8.69 14.78
N TYR A 502 -5.60 -7.72 14.35
CA TYR A 502 -5.32 -6.50 15.14
C TYR A 502 -6.58 -5.78 15.68
N PRO A 503 -7.75 -5.76 15.00
CA PRO A 503 -8.93 -5.08 15.54
C PRO A 503 -9.44 -5.70 16.85
N LEU A 504 -9.14 -6.98 17.12
CA LEU A 504 -9.49 -7.64 18.38
C LEU A 504 -8.74 -7.03 19.56
N HIS A 505 -7.56 -6.45 19.34
CA HIS A 505 -6.77 -5.85 20.41
C HIS A 505 -7.54 -4.69 21.07
N SER A 506 -8.35 -3.96 20.30
CA SER A 506 -9.16 -2.84 20.79
C SER A 506 -10.21 -3.21 21.83
N ILE A 507 -10.65 -4.48 21.88
CA ILE A 507 -11.51 -4.99 22.95
C ILE A 507 -10.79 -4.90 24.30
N ASN A 508 -9.49 -5.20 24.33
CA ASN A 508 -8.68 -5.07 25.54
C ASN A 508 -8.67 -3.62 26.03
N THR A 509 -8.57 -2.65 25.12
CA THR A 509 -8.59 -1.22 25.49
C THR A 509 -9.90 -0.81 26.15
N ILE A 510 -11.03 -1.33 25.69
CA ILE A 510 -12.34 -1.07 26.33
C ILE A 510 -12.36 -1.65 27.75
N PHE A 511 -11.79 -2.85 27.96
CA PHE A 511 -11.60 -3.38 29.31
C PHE A 511 -10.69 -2.48 30.16
N PHE A 512 -9.60 -1.93 29.59
CA PHE A 512 -8.77 -0.95 30.28
C PHE A 512 -9.55 0.30 30.70
N TYR A 513 -10.45 0.81 29.87
CA TYR A 513 -11.35 1.92 30.23
C TYR A 513 -12.23 1.56 31.41
N TYR A 514 -12.91 0.41 31.32
CA TYR A 514 -13.79 -0.07 32.38
C TYR A 514 -13.05 -0.26 33.71
N MET A 515 -11.91 -0.97 33.70
CA MET A 515 -11.12 -1.21 34.92
C MET A 515 -10.61 0.08 35.54
N THR A 516 -10.23 1.07 34.72
CA THR A 516 -9.75 2.37 35.22
C THR A 516 -10.88 3.17 35.85
N LEU A 517 -12.05 3.23 35.20
CA LEU A 517 -13.23 3.87 35.77
C LEU A 517 -13.64 3.18 37.07
N TYR A 518 -13.73 1.85 37.08
CA TYR A 518 -14.02 1.08 38.29
C TYR A 518 -13.05 1.44 39.43
N PHE A 519 -11.75 1.50 39.14
CA PHE A 519 -10.76 1.83 40.15
C PHE A 519 -10.90 3.28 40.67
N LEU A 520 -11.13 4.25 39.79
CA LEU A 520 -11.34 5.66 40.17
C LEU A 520 -12.58 5.82 41.07
N TYR A 521 -13.70 5.20 40.69
CA TYR A 521 -14.97 5.36 41.40
C TYR A 521 -15.03 4.59 42.72
N THR A 522 -14.46 3.38 42.75
CA THR A 522 -14.59 2.50 43.92
C THR A 522 -13.38 2.52 44.85
N GLY A 523 -12.18 2.82 44.34
CA GLY A 523 -10.93 2.71 45.08
C GLY A 523 -10.37 1.30 45.19
N TYR A 524 -11.08 0.28 44.71
CA TYR A 524 -10.58 -1.09 44.69
C TYR A 524 -9.63 -1.30 43.52
N ALA A 525 -8.38 -1.66 43.83
CA ALA A 525 -7.40 -1.99 42.82
C ALA A 525 -7.87 -3.21 41.99
N PRO A 526 -7.86 -3.13 40.65
CA PRO A 526 -8.18 -4.24 39.74
C PRO A 526 -7.36 -5.51 39.99
N ILE A 527 -6.14 -5.34 40.48
CA ILE A 527 -5.17 -6.40 40.72
C ILE A 527 -4.55 -6.15 42.09
N TYR A 528 -4.63 -7.15 42.96
CA TYR A 528 -3.97 -7.14 44.26
C TYR A 528 -2.98 -8.30 44.34
N THR A 529 -1.70 -7.99 44.52
CA THR A 529 -0.66 -9.00 44.73
C THR A 529 0.15 -8.66 45.96
N ALA A 530 0.38 -9.63 46.84
CA ALA A 530 1.21 -9.43 48.02
C ALA A 530 2.70 -9.20 47.65
N GLY A 531 3.33 -8.24 48.34
CA GLY A 531 4.75 -7.92 48.20
C GLY A 531 5.12 -7.31 46.85
N LEU A 532 6.37 -7.50 46.44
CA LEU A 532 6.96 -6.87 45.23
C LEU A 532 6.70 -7.67 43.94
N ARG A 533 5.77 -8.64 43.95
CA ARG A 533 5.55 -9.56 42.82
C ARG A 533 5.15 -8.84 41.53
N LEU A 534 4.27 -7.84 41.63
CA LEU A 534 3.86 -7.04 40.48
C LEU A 534 5.04 -6.26 39.89
N LEU A 535 5.92 -5.74 40.75
CA LEU A 535 7.11 -5.00 40.34
C LEU A 535 8.06 -5.91 39.53
N TYR A 536 8.40 -7.08 40.06
CA TYR A 536 9.29 -8.02 39.37
C TYR A 536 8.69 -8.65 38.11
N ALA A 537 7.36 -8.80 38.03
CA ALA A 537 6.71 -9.39 36.86
C ALA A 537 6.45 -8.35 35.76
N VAL A 538 5.94 -7.17 36.10
CA VAL A 538 5.42 -6.20 35.13
C VAL A 538 6.50 -5.22 34.68
N VAL A 539 7.36 -4.73 35.58
CA VAL A 539 8.35 -3.70 35.23
C VAL A 539 9.36 -4.21 34.21
N PRO A 540 10.01 -5.39 34.38
CA PRO A 540 10.92 -5.91 33.34
C PRO A 540 10.21 -6.13 32.01
N LYS A 541 8.97 -6.64 32.03
CA LYS A 541 8.16 -6.82 30.81
C LYS A 541 7.90 -5.49 30.10
N LEU A 542 7.53 -4.43 30.82
CA LEU A 542 7.29 -3.11 30.24
C LEU A 542 8.57 -2.47 29.69
N LEU A 543 9.70 -2.61 30.40
CA LEU A 543 11.00 -2.13 29.94
C LEU A 543 11.44 -2.86 28.67
N ILE A 544 11.37 -4.20 28.66
CA ILE A 544 11.69 -5.00 27.47
C ILE A 544 10.75 -4.64 26.32
N GLN A 545 9.44 -4.50 26.56
CA GLN A 545 8.48 -4.09 25.54
C GLN A 545 8.80 -2.70 24.98
N GLY A 546 9.15 -1.74 25.84
CA GLY A 546 9.57 -0.39 25.43
C GLY A 546 10.85 -0.42 24.59
N MET A 547 11.86 -1.18 25.03
CA MET A 547 13.10 -1.38 24.27
C MET A 547 12.84 -2.02 22.91
N LEU A 548 12.04 -3.09 22.85
CA LEU A 548 11.69 -3.75 21.59
C LEU A 548 10.92 -2.81 20.66
N SER A 549 10.01 -2.00 21.19
CA SER A 549 9.28 -0.99 20.40
C SER A 549 10.22 0.09 19.86
N ALA A 550 11.19 0.55 20.66
CA ALA A 550 12.17 1.54 20.23
C ALA A 550 13.10 0.98 19.14
N LEU A 551 13.55 -0.27 19.30
CA LEU A 551 14.37 -0.96 18.30
C LEU A 551 13.60 -1.21 17.00
N SER A 552 12.31 -1.52 17.09
CA SER A 552 11.48 -1.85 15.92
C SER A 552 11.04 -0.62 15.13
N ASN A 553 10.83 0.53 15.80
CA ASN A 553 10.35 1.77 15.21
C ASN A 553 11.46 2.79 14.95
N ARG A 554 12.71 2.34 14.79
CA ARG A 554 13.88 3.24 14.59
C ARG A 554 13.79 4.19 13.39
N SER A 555 12.91 3.89 12.43
CA SER A 555 12.66 4.70 11.23
C SER A 555 11.48 5.67 11.38
N VAL A 556 10.77 5.62 12.52
CA VAL A 556 9.58 6.43 12.80
C VAL A 556 9.97 7.54 13.75
N GLU A 557 9.44 8.75 13.54
CA GLU A 557 9.62 9.84 14.50
C GLU A 557 8.96 9.53 15.85
N ASN A 558 9.60 9.92 16.96
CA ASN A 558 9.08 9.62 18.30
C ASN A 558 7.67 10.18 18.54
N ASN A 559 7.39 11.38 18.02
CA ASN A 559 6.06 11.99 18.12
C ASN A 559 5.01 11.12 17.40
N ASP A 560 5.33 10.60 16.22
CA ASP A 560 4.42 9.72 15.47
C ASP A 560 4.22 8.36 16.16
N VAL A 561 5.22 7.84 16.89
CA VAL A 561 5.05 6.65 17.74
C VAL A 561 4.05 6.94 18.87
N VAL A 562 4.14 8.10 19.51
CA VAL A 562 3.18 8.52 20.55
C VAL A 562 1.78 8.68 19.95
N ARG A 563 1.64 9.31 18.78
CA ARG A 563 0.36 9.42 18.07
C ARG A 563 -0.22 8.08 17.68
N SER A 564 0.62 7.13 17.27
CA SER A 564 0.17 5.76 16.99
C SER A 564 -0.41 5.07 18.24
N GLN A 565 0.13 5.36 19.43
CA GLN A 565 -0.43 4.86 20.69
C GLN A 565 -1.73 5.57 21.06
N GLU A 566 -1.84 6.88 20.85
CA GLU A 566 -3.08 7.64 21.07
C GLU A 566 -4.19 7.17 20.14
N ALA A 567 -3.90 7.02 18.85
CA ALA A 567 -4.80 6.46 17.85
C ALA A 567 -5.34 5.08 18.28
N TYR A 568 -4.51 4.25 18.90
CA TYR A 568 -4.94 2.95 19.43
C TYR A 568 -6.04 3.07 20.51
N PHE A 569 -5.99 4.10 21.36
CA PHE A 569 -7.05 4.41 22.32
C PHE A 569 -8.27 5.05 21.64
N VAL A 570 -8.05 6.05 20.79
CA VAL A 570 -9.11 6.78 20.09
C VAL A 570 -9.99 5.86 19.23
N TYR A 571 -9.39 4.89 18.53
CA TYR A 571 -10.13 3.98 17.64
C TYR A 571 -10.68 2.73 18.35
N ALA A 572 -10.58 2.62 19.68
CA ALA A 572 -10.92 1.40 20.40
C ALA A 572 -12.40 0.97 20.22
N PHE A 573 -13.34 1.90 20.40
CA PHE A 573 -14.76 1.65 20.17
C PHE A 573 -15.06 1.36 18.69
N THR A 574 -14.43 2.11 17.79
CA THR A 574 -14.58 1.98 16.34
C THR A 574 -14.18 0.59 15.83
N HIS A 575 -13.00 0.11 16.23
CA HIS A 575 -12.51 -1.22 15.87
C HIS A 575 -13.34 -2.33 16.51
N THR A 576 -13.77 -2.15 17.76
CA THR A 576 -14.63 -3.13 18.44
C THR A 576 -15.98 -3.26 17.73
N ALA A 577 -16.61 -2.13 17.37
CA ALA A 577 -17.83 -2.12 16.58
C ALA A 577 -17.63 -2.80 15.22
N ALA A 578 -16.51 -2.56 14.56
CA ALA A 578 -16.16 -3.22 13.29
C ALA A 578 -16.05 -4.75 13.42
N VAL A 579 -15.44 -5.25 14.52
CA VAL A 579 -15.35 -6.69 14.81
C VAL A 579 -16.75 -7.29 14.98
N PHE A 580 -17.61 -6.69 15.81
CA PHE A 580 -18.97 -7.18 16.02
C PHE A 580 -19.80 -7.16 14.74
N GLU A 581 -19.69 -6.11 13.92
CA GLU A 581 -20.37 -6.06 12.62
C GLU A 581 -19.87 -7.13 11.65
N ALA A 582 -18.57 -7.44 11.63
CA ALA A 582 -18.02 -8.50 10.80
C ALA A 582 -18.45 -9.91 11.29
N LEU A 583 -18.53 -10.14 12.60
CA LEU A 583 -19.10 -11.37 13.16
C LEU A 583 -20.57 -11.51 12.83
N TRP A 584 -21.34 -10.43 13.00
CA TRP A 584 -22.76 -10.40 12.66
C TRP A 584 -22.99 -10.69 11.18
N TRP A 585 -22.20 -10.07 10.29
CA TRP A 585 -22.22 -10.37 8.85
C TRP A 585 -21.99 -11.86 8.57
N LYS A 586 -21.01 -12.49 9.25
CA LYS A 586 -20.71 -13.91 9.08
C LYS A 586 -21.89 -14.81 9.51
N ILE A 587 -22.61 -14.43 10.56
CA ILE A 587 -23.74 -15.20 11.10
C ILE A 587 -25.01 -14.95 10.29
N ALA A 588 -25.35 -13.69 10.02
CA ALA A 588 -26.59 -13.29 9.36
C ALA A 588 -26.56 -13.45 7.83
N GLY A 589 -25.37 -13.60 7.23
CA GLY A 589 -25.17 -13.70 5.78
C GLY A 589 -25.52 -12.44 4.99
N LYS A 590 -25.87 -11.35 5.68
CA LYS A 590 -26.21 -10.05 5.11
C LYS A 590 -25.30 -8.99 5.70
N GLU A 591 -24.86 -8.06 4.85
CA GLU A 591 -24.23 -6.84 5.37
C GLU A 591 -25.29 -5.97 6.05
N PRO A 592 -25.00 -5.39 7.22
CA PRO A 592 -25.87 -4.39 7.80
C PRO A 592 -26.02 -3.24 6.79
N LYS A 593 -27.25 -2.77 6.56
CA LYS A 593 -27.51 -1.60 5.71
C LYS A 593 -26.60 -0.46 6.18
N ARG A 594 -25.91 0.19 5.24
CA ARG A 594 -25.01 1.33 5.48
C ARG A 594 -25.70 2.30 6.45
N SER A 595 -25.02 2.69 7.52
CA SER A 595 -25.55 3.66 8.49
C SER A 595 -25.98 4.94 7.78
N VAL A 596 -27.06 5.53 8.29
CA VAL A 596 -27.81 6.69 7.77
C VAL A 596 -26.90 7.83 7.27
N LYS A 597 -27.36 8.55 6.23
CA LYS A 597 -26.81 9.85 5.79
C LYS A 597 -26.48 10.70 7.04
N GLY A 598 -25.23 11.12 7.22
CA GLY A 598 -24.77 11.87 8.40
C GLY A 598 -23.88 11.09 9.40
N SER A 599 -23.64 9.79 9.20
CA SER A 599 -22.70 9.06 10.10
C SER A 599 -21.24 9.53 10.02
N SER A 600 -20.86 10.20 8.93
CA SER A 600 -19.55 10.84 8.71
C SER A 600 -19.59 12.38 8.78
N SER A 601 -20.73 12.98 9.17
CA SER A 601 -20.81 14.43 9.36
C SER A 601 -20.36 14.81 10.78
N ARG A 602 -19.92 16.06 10.94
CA ARG A 602 -19.55 16.66 12.24
C ARG A 602 -20.59 16.39 13.32
N GLY A 603 -20.14 16.04 14.53
CA GLY A 603 -21.03 15.79 15.67
C GLY A 603 -21.76 14.45 15.58
N SER A 604 -21.19 13.48 14.86
CA SER A 604 -21.76 12.15 14.72
C SER A 604 -21.83 11.42 16.07
N LEU A 605 -22.87 10.62 16.28
CA LEU A 605 -22.99 9.74 17.46
C LEU A 605 -21.82 8.76 17.60
N SER A 606 -21.04 8.56 16.53
CA SER A 606 -19.81 7.74 16.56
C SER A 606 -18.69 8.33 17.41
N GLU A 607 -18.69 9.64 17.66
CA GLU A 607 -17.67 10.35 18.44
C GLU A 607 -17.96 10.29 19.95
N LEU A 608 -19.24 10.19 20.31
CA LEU A 608 -19.75 10.27 21.68
C LEU A 608 -19.07 9.28 22.66
N PRO A 609 -18.80 8.01 22.31
CA PRO A 609 -18.17 7.08 23.25
C PRO A 609 -16.82 7.58 23.81
N ASN A 610 -15.99 8.20 22.96
CA ASN A 610 -14.69 8.73 23.40
C ASN A 610 -14.87 9.93 24.34
N VAL A 611 -15.82 10.81 24.01
CA VAL A 611 -16.17 11.99 24.82
C VAL A 611 -16.68 11.55 26.21
N VAL A 612 -17.60 10.59 26.25
CA VAL A 612 -18.18 10.06 27.50
C VAL A 612 -17.10 9.41 28.37
N VAL A 613 -16.22 8.59 27.80
CA VAL A 613 -15.12 7.97 28.55
C VAL A 613 -14.16 9.03 29.08
N PHE A 614 -13.80 10.03 28.28
CA PHE A 614 -12.91 11.10 28.71
C PHE A 614 -13.47 11.90 29.89
N PHE A 615 -14.73 12.35 29.82
CA PHE A 615 -15.35 13.05 30.94
C PHE A 615 -15.55 12.13 32.15
N GLY A 616 -15.88 10.85 31.93
CA GLY A 616 -15.94 9.86 33.01
C GLY A 616 -14.60 9.67 33.73
N LEU A 617 -13.48 9.72 33.01
CA LEU A 617 -12.13 9.65 33.59
C LEU A 617 -11.79 10.92 34.37
N VAL A 618 -12.10 12.10 33.82
CA VAL A 618 -11.88 13.38 34.51
C VAL A 618 -12.70 13.44 35.79
N ILE A 619 -14.02 13.22 35.70
CA ILE A 619 -14.93 13.19 36.87
C ILE A 619 -14.49 12.09 37.84
N GLY A 620 -14.07 10.93 37.35
CA GLY A 620 -13.53 9.85 38.17
C GLY A 620 -12.29 10.26 38.97
N CYS A 621 -11.38 11.05 38.39
CA CYS A 621 -10.21 11.59 39.10
C CYS A 621 -10.64 12.56 40.22
N ILE A 622 -11.59 13.44 39.93
CA ILE A 622 -12.16 14.36 40.94
C ILE A 622 -12.84 13.56 42.06
N TRP A 623 -13.62 12.56 41.69
CA TRP A 623 -14.31 11.68 42.64
C TRP A 623 -13.34 10.89 43.51
N ALA A 624 -12.26 10.35 42.95
CA ALA A 624 -11.24 9.65 43.70
C ALA A 624 -10.63 10.54 44.80
N LEU A 625 -10.42 11.83 44.51
CA LEU A 625 -9.96 12.81 45.48
C LEU A 625 -11.03 13.08 46.54
N ILE A 626 -12.28 13.35 46.13
CA ILE A 626 -13.39 13.58 47.08
C ILE A 626 -13.56 12.38 48.01
N ARG A 627 -13.52 11.15 47.49
CA ARG A 627 -13.63 9.91 48.27
C ARG A 627 -12.48 9.76 49.26
N PHE A 628 -11.26 10.08 48.84
CA PHE A 628 -10.10 10.06 49.73
C PHE A 628 -10.26 11.06 50.89
N PHE A 629 -10.72 12.28 50.61
CA PHE A 629 -10.94 13.30 51.63
C PHE A 629 -12.11 13.02 52.55
N SER A 630 -13.27 12.67 52.01
CA SER A 630 -14.47 12.39 52.80
C SER A 630 -14.29 11.18 53.73
N SER A 631 -13.38 10.27 53.39
CA SER A 631 -13.04 9.07 54.15
C SER A 631 -11.68 9.13 54.84
N TYR A 632 -11.03 10.31 54.91
CA TYR A 632 -9.64 10.43 55.36
C TYR A 632 -9.41 9.86 56.77
N ASN A 633 -10.42 9.94 57.65
CA ASN A 633 -10.37 9.40 59.01
C ASN A 633 -10.75 7.91 59.13
N SER A 634 -10.97 7.20 58.02
CA SER A 634 -11.26 5.76 57.98
C SER A 634 -10.35 5.05 56.97
N LEU A 635 -9.38 4.29 57.49
CA LEU A 635 -8.49 3.41 56.71
C LEU A 635 -9.26 2.36 55.87
N GLN A 636 -10.47 1.98 56.29
CA GLN A 636 -11.31 1.01 55.58
C GLN A 636 -11.95 1.58 54.31
N THR A 637 -12.21 2.89 54.23
CA THR A 637 -12.96 3.50 53.10
C THR A 637 -12.10 4.40 52.20
N SER A 638 -10.98 4.93 52.71
CA SER A 638 -10.03 5.72 51.91
C SER A 638 -9.14 4.86 50.99
N HIS A 639 -8.96 3.57 51.31
CA HIS A 639 -8.02 2.64 50.67
C HIS A 639 -6.54 3.07 50.67
N GLY A 640 -6.20 4.16 51.39
CA GLY A 640 -4.83 4.67 51.56
C GLY A 640 -4.31 5.55 50.40
N ALA A 641 -3.33 6.40 50.71
CA ALA A 641 -2.76 7.38 49.77
C ALA A 641 -2.11 6.74 48.52
N SER A 642 -1.55 5.54 48.65
CA SER A 642 -0.95 4.80 47.53
C SER A 642 -1.97 4.36 46.49
N MET A 643 -3.19 3.99 46.91
CA MET A 643 -4.26 3.60 45.99
C MET A 643 -4.85 4.81 45.26
N LEU A 644 -4.97 5.96 45.94
CA LEU A 644 -5.33 7.22 45.30
C LEU A 644 -4.30 7.57 44.22
N ALA A 645 -3.01 7.59 44.55
CA ALA A 645 -1.95 7.94 43.60
C ALA A 645 -1.97 7.02 42.36
N ALA A 646 -2.09 5.71 42.58
CA ALA A 646 -2.19 4.75 41.48
C ALA A 646 -3.43 4.98 40.60
N ALA A 647 -4.60 5.22 41.22
CA ALA A 647 -5.85 5.47 40.49
C ALA A 647 -5.77 6.74 39.64
N LEU A 648 -5.25 7.83 40.20
CA LEU A 648 -5.05 9.09 39.47
C LEU A 648 -4.04 8.92 38.33
N MET A 649 -2.93 8.24 38.54
CA MET A 649 -1.92 8.05 37.48
C MET A 649 -2.49 7.29 36.28
N VAL A 650 -3.25 6.21 36.50
CA VAL A 650 -3.87 5.45 35.41
C VAL A 650 -5.01 6.25 34.76
N GLY A 651 -5.83 6.95 35.56
CA GLY A 651 -6.89 7.82 35.06
C GLY A 651 -6.37 8.95 34.16
N LEU A 652 -5.36 9.68 34.63
CA LEU A 652 -4.70 10.75 33.89
C LEU A 652 -3.97 10.20 32.66
N PHE A 653 -3.30 9.05 32.76
CA PHE A 653 -2.66 8.41 31.62
C PHE A 653 -3.65 8.18 30.47
N ILE A 654 -4.82 7.57 30.73
CA ILE A 654 -5.82 7.36 29.67
C ILE A 654 -6.43 8.68 29.20
N ALA A 655 -6.73 9.61 30.10
CA ALA A 655 -7.28 10.91 29.74
C ALA A 655 -6.35 11.68 28.79
N THR A 656 -5.04 11.66 29.02
CA THR A 656 -4.05 12.29 28.12
C THR A 656 -4.02 11.65 26.73
N LYS A 657 -4.30 10.34 26.62
CA LYS A 657 -4.35 9.64 25.32
C LYS A 657 -5.60 9.95 24.50
N LEU A 658 -6.73 10.22 25.15
CA LEU A 658 -7.99 10.58 24.48
C LEU A 658 -8.15 12.10 24.26
N GLY A 659 -7.49 12.91 25.09
CA GLY A 659 -7.65 14.37 25.13
C GLY A 659 -7.54 15.07 23.77
N PRO A 660 -6.49 14.83 22.94
CA PRO A 660 -6.35 15.47 21.64
C PRO A 660 -7.54 15.24 20.70
N SER A 661 -8.03 14.00 20.59
CA SER A 661 -9.17 13.65 19.74
C SER A 661 -10.49 14.17 20.30
N VAL A 662 -10.72 14.07 21.62
CA VAL A 662 -11.94 14.58 22.26
C VAL A 662 -12.04 16.10 22.14
N ARG A 663 -10.89 16.80 22.23
CA ARG A 663 -10.83 18.23 21.97
C ARG A 663 -11.29 18.57 20.57
N MET A 664 -10.84 17.83 19.55
CA MET A 664 -11.31 18.02 18.17
C MET A 664 -12.82 17.78 18.04
N SER A 665 -13.35 16.69 18.61
CA SER A 665 -14.79 16.40 18.60
C SER A 665 -15.62 17.52 19.23
N ILE A 666 -15.15 18.09 20.35
CA ILE A 666 -15.82 19.21 21.01
C ILE A 666 -15.78 20.47 20.13
N GLN A 667 -14.64 20.75 19.50
CA GLN A 667 -14.49 21.89 18.58
C GLN A 667 -15.45 21.77 17.39
N GLU A 668 -15.53 20.59 16.77
CA GLU A 668 -16.46 20.33 15.67
C GLU A 668 -17.92 20.50 16.09
N TYR A 669 -18.28 20.02 17.29
CA TYR A 669 -19.64 20.16 17.82
C TYR A 669 -20.07 21.61 18.01
N PHE A 670 -19.16 22.46 18.52
CA PHE A 670 -19.43 23.90 18.71
C PHE A 670 -19.16 24.75 17.46
N GLY A 671 -18.77 24.16 16.34
CA GLY A 671 -18.44 24.88 15.10
C GLY A 671 -17.18 25.75 15.21
N TRP A 672 -16.30 25.46 16.17
CA TRP A 672 -15.05 26.20 16.36
C TRP A 672 -14.02 25.79 15.32
N SER A 673 -13.22 26.75 14.86
CA SER A 673 -12.11 26.47 13.97
C SER A 673 -11.03 25.66 14.72
N TYR A 674 -10.39 24.72 14.02
CA TYR A 674 -9.21 24.05 14.56
C TYR A 674 -8.07 25.04 14.85
N GLN A 675 -8.07 26.22 14.21
CA GLN A 675 -7.11 27.30 14.44
C GLN A 675 -7.42 28.16 15.69
N SER A 676 -8.69 28.27 16.11
CA SER A 676 -9.13 29.33 17.03
C SER A 676 -8.79 29.11 18.51
N LEU A 677 -8.06 28.05 18.85
CA LEU A 677 -7.62 27.76 20.23
C LEU A 677 -6.12 27.39 20.27
N MET A 678 -5.29 28.14 19.55
CA MET A 678 -3.84 28.18 19.81
C MET A 678 -3.50 28.69 21.22
N ASP A 679 -4.47 29.22 21.99
CA ASP A 679 -4.33 29.43 23.43
C ASP A 679 -4.38 28.09 24.19
N GLN A 680 -3.33 27.28 24.01
CA GLN A 680 -3.17 25.99 24.67
C GLN A 680 -2.81 26.13 26.17
N GLY A 681 -2.37 27.31 26.59
CA GLY A 681 -1.80 27.53 27.92
C GLY A 681 -2.83 28.00 28.95
N ASN A 682 -3.68 28.96 28.59
CA ASN A 682 -4.43 29.68 29.62
C ASN A 682 -5.63 28.88 30.15
N LEU A 683 -6.50 28.31 29.32
CA LEU A 683 -7.68 27.62 29.86
C LEU A 683 -7.32 26.35 30.64
N ILE A 684 -6.39 25.53 30.11
CA ILE A 684 -5.95 24.31 30.80
C ILE A 684 -5.11 24.67 32.02
N GLY A 685 -4.19 25.63 31.91
CA GLY A 685 -3.39 26.12 33.04
C GLY A 685 -4.27 26.70 34.15
N GLN A 686 -5.21 27.58 33.82
CA GLN A 686 -6.14 28.18 34.78
C GLN A 686 -7.11 27.15 35.35
N SER A 687 -7.56 26.16 34.58
CA SER A 687 -8.40 25.07 35.09
C SER A 687 -7.63 24.14 36.02
N MET A 688 -6.36 23.85 35.73
CA MET A 688 -5.47 23.07 36.60
C MET A 688 -5.11 23.82 37.88
N ILE A 689 -4.87 25.13 37.79
CA ILE A 689 -4.66 25.99 38.96
C ILE A 689 -5.93 26.06 39.80
N ALA A 690 -7.09 26.30 39.18
CA ALA A 690 -8.38 26.31 39.85
C ALA A 690 -8.66 24.96 40.51
N PHE A 691 -8.34 23.84 39.84
CA PHE A 691 -8.47 22.51 40.40
C PHE A 691 -7.52 22.27 41.58
N GLY A 692 -6.27 22.69 41.47
CA GLY A 692 -5.29 22.65 42.57
C GLY A 692 -5.74 23.49 43.76
N LEU A 693 -6.31 24.67 43.51
CA LEU A 693 -6.88 25.54 44.55
C LEU A 693 -8.10 24.89 45.21
N ILE A 694 -9.01 24.31 44.43
CA ILE A 694 -10.15 23.54 44.96
C ILE A 694 -9.65 22.39 45.82
N PHE A 695 -8.64 21.65 45.36
CA PHE A 695 -8.01 20.55 46.09
C PHE A 695 -7.41 21.02 47.43
N ILE A 696 -6.59 22.08 47.42
CA ILE A 696 -6.00 22.64 48.64
C ILE A 696 -7.08 23.15 49.59
N THR A 697 -8.09 23.84 49.08
CA THR A 697 -9.15 24.43 49.92
C THR A 697 -10.02 23.34 50.56
N LEU A 698 -10.34 22.28 49.82
CA LEU A 698 -11.05 21.12 50.35
C LEU A 698 -10.19 20.32 51.33
N TRP A 699 -8.88 20.18 51.06
CA TRP A 699 -7.91 19.57 51.99
C TRP A 699 -7.95 20.30 53.34
N VAL A 700 -7.74 21.62 53.34
CA VAL A 700 -7.73 22.45 54.55
C VAL A 700 -9.09 22.43 55.27
N TYR A 701 -10.20 22.37 54.53
CA TYR A 701 -11.53 22.30 55.12
C TYR A 701 -11.82 20.96 55.81
N VAL A 702 -11.36 19.86 55.23
CA VAL A 702 -11.54 18.50 55.78
C VAL A 702 -10.56 18.22 56.91
N GLU A 703 -9.32 18.67 56.79
CA GLU A 703 -8.26 18.55 57.80
C GLU A 703 -8.42 19.58 58.94
N LYS A 704 -9.66 19.99 59.30
CA LYS A 704 -9.88 20.77 60.53
C LYS A 704 -9.02 20.14 61.61
N PRO A 705 -8.02 20.86 62.17
CA PRO A 705 -7.10 20.28 63.11
C PRO A 705 -7.93 19.88 64.32
N THR A 706 -8.22 18.58 64.44
CA THR A 706 -8.54 18.02 65.74
C THR A 706 -7.30 18.29 66.56
N SER A 707 -7.37 19.33 67.38
CA SER A 707 -6.53 19.60 68.54
C SER A 707 -5.17 18.89 68.47
N ASN A 708 -4.17 19.64 68.01
CA ASN A 708 -2.79 19.56 68.46
C ASN A 708 -2.47 18.38 69.41
N PRO A 709 -1.61 17.42 69.04
CA PRO A 709 -1.02 16.53 70.03
C PRO A 709 0.15 17.18 70.80
N TYR A 710 0.34 18.50 70.70
CA TYR A 710 1.04 19.30 71.72
C TYR A 710 0.06 19.99 72.67
#